data_AF-A0A9N8MER1-F1
#
_entry.id   AF-A0A9N8MER1-F1
#
_cell.length_a   1.000
_cell.length_b   1.000
_cell.length_c   1.000
_cell.angle_alpha   90.00
_cell.angle_beta   90.00
_cell.angle_gamma   90.00
#
_symmetry.space_group_name_H-M   'P 1'
#
loop_
_entity.id
_entity.type
_entity.pdbx_description
1 polymer ?
#
loop_
_entity_poly.entity_id
_entity_poly.type
_entity_poly.pdbx_seq_one_letter_code
_entity_poly.pdbx_strand_id
1 'polypeptide(L)'
;MNLSSKYFLKICFAAARTLLLSVFLFSCATYNVQKGKNLHEVQNFDIKTENDFKIFLVGDAGNADEPQAQQTLNFIKNKLDSADKNSMLLFLGDNIYPLGMPWESDKDYPEAKEKLENQLAITKNFKGKTLVIPGNHDWYHGLEGLKAEEEFVKSYLNDKKAFLPKNSCPIDDINLTKDIKLIVIDSEWALTNWDKHPGINKGCDIKTKEDFYAEFKDLIIKYQDKRIIVALHHPVISSGTHAGYTSAKSHLFPLGSKIPLPGIASFVNILRSTSGVSMEDFSNNHYTEFAGRIKSIIQDKENVILVSGHDHNLQYHVNRNIKQIVSGAASKTDPSTIFEKTDFSYGGSGFGVLNLRKDLSSDVEFFSTKNNKLEKLTQISVIDKPKQFENNLPETFPETVKTTVYSEIQAKARKFYSWLWGNHYRKYYAIPVEAKTANITTLYGGFTPFREGGGNQSNSLRLKADDGQEFVMRGLKKSATRFLNNMAFKKNSFGNELDNTFPDRFLMDFYTTSHPYTGFSVNNLADKIGLFHSNPQLYFVPKQKGLSEFNKHYGDELYMIEERFSSDPKTLASLDNAKDILSTDDVLKNLRKDHKYSVDQDLYLRARIFDMLIGDWDRHEDQWKWAEYQQDDKTIYKPIPRDHDQAFSKYDGTAFKVIMNIPAIRHMKTFKDDIKNVRWMNMEPYPLDLILLKNTNLEDWNSQANYIQENLTDADIDRAFENLPKEVQDETIADIQQKLKVRKTKLKEFATRYFDVLQEKISLAGTINKDKFIITKNENSVEVKQYQLTKDGEDLVFQKKYDDTKTKELWIYGLEEDDVYEVIGEGKSKINIRLIGGYNHDTYNVENGKNVKIYDFKAQKNTYNAKSTTKHITNDYEVNTYNWKHPKYNFFAGYPMANFNPDDGVILGFVANYTVNNFIRDPFTQKHSLSANYYTSTGGFNVGYKGIFKKAIASWDAGIDATYTTPFFARTFFGLGNESVNNVDEDERDYNRVRISQFKFAPSISKTSWWNFKHQFQLNFEHSKVQYNDDRFIAVSPDVNPEVFNGQQFAGANYTLSFKNLDKKAFPTLGLEVVLNAGWKANISAINQNFANFNGTLNLFHRIDKKGKFVFANSSNAMMINNNNFEFYQAAAIGGNNGMRAYRNERFAGKSYFVNNSEIRWDFGRVKNKIVPTNMGILVGYDLGRVWMDGEKSDKWHQGVGAGFWMNILEMFSARVDYFIGEDGGRISGGVGLSF
;
A
#
# COMPACT_ATOMS: atom_id res chain seq x y z
N MET A 1 35.18 -21.79 -48.48
CA MET A 1 35.10 -21.57 -47.02
C MET A 1 33.68 -21.65 -46.41
N ASN A 2 32.67 -22.29 -47.06
CA ASN A 2 31.25 -22.07 -46.70
C ASN A 2 30.43 -23.32 -46.26
N LEU A 3 31.07 -24.47 -46.09
CA LEU A 3 30.40 -25.70 -45.58
C LEU A 3 30.71 -25.97 -44.10
N SER A 4 31.95 -25.71 -43.65
CA SER A 4 32.35 -25.87 -42.24
C SER A 4 31.61 -24.92 -41.30
N SER A 5 31.34 -23.67 -41.71
CA SER A 5 30.60 -22.70 -40.91
C SER A 5 29.12 -23.07 -40.74
N LYS A 6 28.47 -23.59 -41.80
CA LYS A 6 27.08 -24.08 -41.71
C LYS A 6 26.95 -25.34 -40.84
N TYR A 7 27.94 -26.22 -40.86
CA TYR A 7 27.97 -27.41 -39.99
C TYR A 7 28.24 -27.03 -38.53
N PHE A 8 29.17 -26.10 -38.28
CA PHE A 8 29.46 -25.58 -36.95
C PHE A 8 28.27 -24.79 -36.38
N LEU A 9 27.58 -23.97 -37.18
CA LEU A 9 26.33 -23.32 -36.78
C LEU A 9 25.24 -24.34 -36.47
N LYS A 10 25.06 -25.40 -37.27
CA LYS A 10 24.07 -26.45 -37.00
C LYS A 10 24.36 -27.22 -35.70
N ILE A 11 25.63 -27.56 -35.43
CA ILE A 11 26.04 -28.23 -34.20
C ILE A 11 25.89 -27.29 -33.00
N CYS A 12 26.29 -26.02 -33.11
CA CYS A 12 26.04 -25.00 -32.08
C CYS A 12 24.54 -24.76 -31.86
N PHE A 13 23.71 -24.77 -32.91
CA PHE A 13 22.25 -24.67 -32.79
C PHE A 13 21.64 -25.91 -32.13
N ALA A 14 22.13 -27.11 -32.45
CA ALA A 14 21.68 -28.34 -31.81
C ALA A 14 22.08 -28.36 -30.34
N ALA A 15 23.35 -28.08 -30.03
CA ALA A 15 23.84 -27.98 -28.66
C ALA A 15 23.13 -26.86 -27.88
N ALA A 16 22.87 -25.70 -28.49
CA ALA A 16 22.10 -24.62 -27.87
C ALA A 16 20.64 -25.01 -27.66
N ARG A 17 20.00 -25.72 -28.60
CA ARG A 17 18.63 -26.26 -28.42
C ARG A 17 18.58 -27.31 -27.32
N THR A 18 19.55 -28.21 -27.25
CA THR A 18 19.65 -29.22 -26.19
C THR A 18 19.92 -28.56 -24.84
N LEU A 19 20.79 -27.55 -24.80
CA LEU A 19 21.06 -26.74 -23.60
C LEU A 19 19.80 -25.98 -23.17
N LEU A 20 19.11 -25.29 -24.08
CA LEU A 20 17.84 -24.61 -23.83
C LEU A 20 16.78 -25.60 -23.32
N LEU A 21 16.56 -26.74 -23.98
CA LEU A 21 15.63 -27.77 -23.52
C LEU A 21 16.00 -28.29 -22.12
N SER A 22 17.28 -28.52 -21.85
CA SER A 22 17.74 -28.98 -20.54
C SER A 22 17.56 -27.92 -19.45
N VAL A 23 17.73 -26.64 -19.78
CA VAL A 23 17.44 -25.49 -18.89
C VAL A 23 15.94 -25.36 -18.62
N PHE A 24 15.08 -25.56 -19.63
CA PHE A 24 13.62 -25.57 -19.47
C PHE A 24 13.14 -26.72 -18.59
N LEU A 25 13.70 -27.93 -18.74
CA LEU A 25 13.35 -29.09 -17.92
C LEU A 25 13.82 -28.96 -16.46
N PHE A 26 14.91 -28.25 -16.20
CA PHE A 26 15.42 -28.00 -14.84
C PHE A 26 14.54 -27.02 -14.02
N SER A 27 13.63 -26.32 -14.69
CA SER A 27 12.76 -25.29 -14.09
C SER A 27 11.41 -25.83 -13.61
N CYS A 28 10.97 -27.02 -14.07
CA CYS A 28 9.63 -27.55 -13.79
C CYS A 28 9.44 -28.00 -12.33
N ALA A 29 8.21 -27.84 -11.84
CA ALA A 29 7.75 -28.37 -10.56
C ALA A 29 7.51 -29.89 -10.62
N THR A 30 7.54 -30.56 -9.47
CA THR A 30 7.47 -32.03 -9.34
C THR A 30 6.61 -32.47 -8.15
N TYR A 31 6.15 -33.72 -8.20
CA TYR A 31 5.45 -34.40 -7.11
C TYR A 31 6.41 -35.05 -6.10
N ASN A 32 7.70 -35.10 -6.41
CA ASN A 32 8.72 -35.71 -5.56
C ASN A 32 9.24 -34.73 -4.50
N VAL A 33 9.84 -35.28 -3.44
CA VAL A 33 10.51 -34.50 -2.41
C VAL A 33 11.68 -33.71 -3.00
N GLN A 34 11.72 -32.41 -2.73
CA GLN A 34 12.86 -31.55 -3.01
C GLN A 34 13.38 -30.93 -1.71
N LYS A 35 14.70 -31.00 -1.51
CA LYS A 35 15.40 -30.43 -0.35
C LYS A 35 16.49 -29.50 -0.85
N GLY A 36 16.50 -28.27 -0.36
CA GLY A 36 17.58 -27.33 -0.61
C GLY A 36 18.88 -27.80 0.05
N LYS A 37 20.03 -27.41 -0.52
CA LYS A 37 21.36 -27.82 -0.04
C LYS A 37 21.70 -27.35 1.37
N ASN A 38 21.06 -26.27 1.83
CA ASN A 38 21.24 -25.65 3.14
C ASN A 38 19.97 -25.79 4.00
N LEU A 39 19.13 -26.80 3.72
CA LEU A 39 17.99 -27.11 4.57
C LEU A 39 18.51 -27.63 5.91
N HIS A 40 18.10 -26.98 7.00
CA HIS A 40 18.49 -27.37 8.36
C HIS A 40 17.61 -28.51 8.86
N GLU A 41 17.95 -29.75 8.50
CA GLU A 41 17.26 -30.94 9.03
C GLU A 41 17.72 -31.24 10.45
N VAL A 42 16.77 -31.46 11.35
CA VAL A 42 17.03 -31.80 12.76
C VAL A 42 17.38 -33.28 12.86
N GLN A 43 18.49 -33.62 13.51
CA GLN A 43 18.81 -35.01 13.83
C GLN A 43 18.16 -35.41 15.16
N ASN A 44 17.74 -36.68 15.28
CA ASN A 44 17.04 -37.16 16.49
C ASN A 44 17.82 -36.95 17.80
N PHE A 45 19.15 -36.89 17.78
CA PHE A 45 19.98 -36.64 18.97
C PHE A 45 20.07 -35.16 19.37
N ASP A 46 19.68 -34.23 18.48
CA ASP A 46 19.65 -32.78 18.76
C ASP A 46 18.41 -32.38 19.57
N ILE A 47 17.37 -33.22 19.59
CA ILE A 47 16.13 -33.01 20.31
C ILE A 47 16.30 -33.47 21.77
N LYS A 48 16.75 -32.56 22.64
CA LYS A 48 17.01 -32.84 24.06
C LYS A 48 15.91 -32.33 25.01
N THR A 49 14.94 -31.59 24.49
CA THR A 49 13.89 -30.91 25.27
C THR A 49 12.49 -31.39 24.90
N GLU A 50 11.66 -31.55 25.94
CA GLU A 50 10.24 -31.88 25.78
C GLU A 50 9.49 -30.80 25.00
N ASN A 51 8.39 -31.20 24.36
CA ASN A 51 7.48 -30.26 23.72
C ASN A 51 6.77 -29.41 24.78
N ASP A 52 6.70 -28.12 24.52
CA ASP A 52 5.82 -27.19 25.24
C ASP A 52 4.41 -27.26 24.63
N PHE A 53 4.31 -27.22 23.30
CA PHE A 53 3.05 -27.30 22.58
C PHE A 53 3.23 -27.92 21.18
N LYS A 54 2.23 -28.64 20.66
CA LYS A 54 2.23 -29.18 19.29
C LYS A 54 1.06 -28.66 18.46
N ILE A 55 1.27 -28.39 17.18
CA ILE A 55 0.22 -28.00 16.25
C ILE A 55 0.22 -28.94 15.04
N PHE A 56 -0.87 -29.67 14.84
CA PHE A 56 -1.13 -30.46 13.64
C PHE A 56 -1.75 -29.56 12.57
N LEU A 57 -1.10 -29.45 11.43
CA LEU A 57 -1.44 -28.51 10.35
C LEU A 57 -2.10 -29.28 9.21
N VAL A 58 -3.36 -28.99 8.92
CA VAL A 58 -4.16 -29.72 7.92
C VAL A 58 -4.95 -28.73 7.07
N GLY A 59 -4.49 -28.41 5.86
CA GLY A 59 -5.25 -27.63 4.89
C GLY A 59 -5.81 -28.50 3.77
N ASP A 60 -6.77 -27.97 3.02
CA ASP A 60 -7.34 -28.59 1.83
C ASP A 60 -7.97 -29.97 2.13
N ALA A 61 -8.80 -30.03 3.17
CA ALA A 61 -9.45 -31.27 3.60
C ALA A 61 -10.90 -31.41 3.07
N GLY A 62 -11.36 -30.50 2.21
CA GLY A 62 -12.76 -30.41 1.80
C GLY A 62 -13.34 -31.53 0.94
N ASN A 63 -12.51 -32.45 0.41
CA ASN A 63 -12.96 -33.68 -0.26
C ASN A 63 -12.90 -34.88 0.71
N ALA A 64 -13.30 -34.69 1.97
CA ALA A 64 -13.20 -35.69 3.03
C ALA A 64 -14.06 -36.95 2.83
N ASP A 65 -14.91 -36.96 1.81
CA ASP A 65 -15.67 -38.10 1.30
C ASP A 65 -14.83 -38.99 0.36
N GLU A 66 -13.73 -38.49 -0.21
CA GLU A 66 -12.88 -39.27 -1.12
C GLU A 66 -11.98 -40.28 -0.37
N PRO A 67 -11.73 -41.48 -0.93
CA PRO A 67 -10.96 -42.53 -0.25
C PRO A 67 -9.55 -42.13 0.19
N GLN A 68 -8.81 -41.37 -0.64
CA GLN A 68 -7.45 -40.92 -0.29
C GLN A 68 -7.47 -39.88 0.84
N ALA A 69 -8.48 -38.99 0.87
CA ALA A 69 -8.64 -38.00 1.93
C ALA A 69 -9.00 -38.69 3.26
N GLN A 70 -9.96 -39.62 3.25
CA GLN A 70 -10.31 -40.44 4.43
C GLN A 70 -9.09 -41.20 4.98
N GLN A 71 -8.23 -41.74 4.11
CA GLN A 71 -6.98 -42.38 4.54
C GLN A 71 -6.05 -41.38 5.24
N THR A 72 -5.84 -40.19 4.65
CA THR A 72 -5.04 -39.13 5.28
C THR A 72 -5.60 -38.73 6.64
N LEU A 73 -6.93 -38.49 6.73
CA LEU A 73 -7.64 -38.16 7.97
C LEU A 73 -7.50 -39.27 9.03
N ASN A 74 -7.54 -40.54 8.64
CA ASN A 74 -7.33 -41.67 9.54
C ASN A 74 -5.89 -41.71 10.10
N PHE A 75 -4.87 -41.41 9.30
CA PHE A 75 -3.50 -41.30 9.81
C PHE A 75 -3.33 -40.13 10.78
N ILE A 76 -3.98 -39.00 10.50
CA ILE A 76 -4.01 -37.84 11.39
C ILE A 76 -4.72 -38.22 12.70
N LYS A 77 -5.88 -38.87 12.63
CA LYS A 77 -6.62 -39.38 13.79
C LYS A 77 -5.73 -40.22 14.71
N ASN A 78 -4.99 -41.19 14.17
CA ASN A 78 -4.11 -42.04 14.97
C ASN A 78 -3.02 -41.25 15.72
N LYS A 79 -2.51 -40.17 15.10
CA LYS A 79 -1.55 -39.26 15.74
C LYS A 79 -2.23 -38.39 16.82
N LEU A 80 -3.44 -37.91 16.56
CA LEU A 80 -4.22 -37.10 17.50
C LEU A 80 -4.65 -37.91 18.73
N ASP A 81 -5.08 -39.16 18.56
CA ASP A 81 -5.46 -40.07 19.66
C ASP A 81 -4.29 -40.29 20.64
N SER A 82 -3.06 -40.18 20.16
CA SER A 82 -1.82 -40.32 20.95
C SER A 82 -1.28 -38.99 21.48
N ALA A 83 -1.87 -37.85 21.10
CA ALA A 83 -1.40 -36.53 21.49
C ALA A 83 -1.93 -36.13 22.88
N ASP A 84 -1.14 -35.35 23.61
CA ASP A 84 -1.53 -34.82 24.92
C ASP A 84 -2.41 -33.57 24.79
N LYS A 85 -2.83 -33.02 25.94
CA LYS A 85 -3.66 -31.82 26.01
C LYS A 85 -2.97 -30.53 25.56
N ASN A 86 -1.63 -30.51 25.50
CA ASN A 86 -0.82 -29.37 25.02
C ASN A 86 -0.61 -29.48 23.51
N SER A 87 -1.70 -29.75 22.80
CA SER A 87 -1.71 -29.95 21.37
C SER A 87 -2.92 -29.24 20.75
N MET A 88 -2.79 -28.83 19.49
CA MET A 88 -3.87 -28.26 18.69
C MET A 88 -3.93 -28.91 17.31
N LEU A 89 -5.14 -29.21 16.84
CA LEU A 89 -5.41 -29.46 15.43
C LEU A 89 -5.88 -28.15 14.80
N LEU A 90 -5.22 -27.74 13.73
CA LEU A 90 -5.54 -26.54 12.97
C LEU A 90 -5.91 -26.92 11.54
N PHE A 91 -7.19 -26.80 11.21
CA PHE A 91 -7.65 -26.83 9.82
C PHE A 91 -7.36 -25.48 9.17
N LEU A 92 -6.62 -25.49 8.05
CA LEU A 92 -6.04 -24.30 7.40
C LEU A 92 -6.88 -23.79 6.21
N GLY A 93 -8.19 -24.07 6.20
CA GLY A 93 -9.13 -23.64 5.16
C GLY A 93 -9.31 -24.62 4.01
N ASP A 94 -10.28 -24.30 3.16
CA ASP A 94 -10.86 -25.18 2.14
C ASP A 94 -11.41 -26.45 2.79
N ASN A 95 -12.31 -26.22 3.75
CA ASN A 95 -12.91 -27.24 4.58
C ASN A 95 -14.06 -27.95 3.86
N ILE A 96 -14.68 -27.35 2.84
CA ILE A 96 -15.76 -27.98 2.07
C ILE A 96 -15.66 -27.67 0.57
N TYR A 97 -15.50 -28.70 -0.24
CA TYR A 97 -15.59 -28.58 -1.70
C TYR A 97 -16.97 -28.98 -2.25
N PRO A 98 -17.39 -28.41 -3.41
CA PRO A 98 -16.68 -27.38 -4.17
C PRO A 98 -16.94 -25.94 -3.72
N LEU A 99 -17.97 -25.67 -2.90
CA LEU A 99 -18.49 -24.32 -2.70
C LEU A 99 -18.69 -23.90 -1.22
N GLY A 100 -18.13 -24.60 -0.23
CA GLY A 100 -18.41 -24.26 1.17
C GLY A 100 -19.77 -24.80 1.64
N MET A 101 -20.24 -24.32 2.80
CA MET A 101 -21.53 -24.75 3.40
C MET A 101 -22.73 -24.07 2.72
N PRO A 102 -23.66 -24.83 2.09
CA PRO A 102 -24.91 -24.30 1.55
C PRO A 102 -25.98 -24.14 2.65
N TRP A 103 -27.16 -23.65 2.26
CA TRP A 103 -28.34 -23.61 3.12
C TRP A 103 -28.85 -25.01 3.46
N GLU A 104 -29.43 -25.19 4.65
CA GLU A 104 -29.99 -26.50 5.07
C GLU A 104 -31.09 -27.03 4.13
N SER A 105 -31.78 -26.14 3.42
CA SER A 105 -32.80 -26.49 2.43
C SER A 105 -32.22 -26.85 1.05
N ASP A 106 -30.93 -26.66 0.82
CA ASP A 106 -30.26 -26.97 -0.43
C ASP A 106 -30.03 -28.48 -0.57
N LYS A 107 -30.10 -29.00 -1.79
CA LYS A 107 -29.87 -30.41 -2.12
C LYS A 107 -28.43 -30.85 -1.85
N ASP A 108 -27.47 -29.93 -1.87
CA ASP A 108 -26.04 -30.22 -1.72
C ASP A 108 -25.59 -30.13 -0.24
N TYR A 109 -26.47 -29.70 0.68
CA TYR A 109 -26.19 -29.61 2.13
C TYR A 109 -25.83 -30.95 2.79
N PRO A 110 -26.51 -32.09 2.52
CA PRO A 110 -26.14 -33.36 3.13
C PRO A 110 -24.70 -33.77 2.84
N GLU A 111 -24.23 -33.54 1.61
CA GLU A 111 -22.85 -33.85 1.20
C GLU A 111 -21.84 -32.90 1.85
N ALA A 112 -22.11 -31.59 1.86
CA ALA A 112 -21.27 -30.59 2.53
C ALA A 112 -21.13 -30.87 4.03
N LYS A 113 -22.24 -31.21 4.68
CA LYS A 113 -22.30 -31.62 6.07
C LYS A 113 -21.48 -32.88 6.31
N GLU A 114 -21.65 -33.93 5.51
CA GLU A 114 -20.89 -35.18 5.63
C GLU A 114 -19.38 -34.94 5.54
N LYS A 115 -18.94 -34.13 4.57
CA LYS A 115 -17.52 -33.76 4.40
C LYS A 115 -16.95 -33.08 5.64
N LEU A 116 -17.68 -32.14 6.23
CA LEU A 116 -17.24 -31.46 7.45
C LEU A 116 -17.29 -32.37 8.68
N GLU A 117 -18.32 -33.21 8.81
CA GLU A 117 -18.43 -34.20 9.88
C GLU A 117 -17.29 -35.22 9.85
N ASN A 118 -16.90 -35.70 8.66
CA ASN A 118 -15.79 -36.63 8.48
C ASN A 118 -14.46 -36.04 8.99
N GLN A 119 -14.24 -34.74 8.75
CA GLN A 119 -13.08 -34.03 9.27
C GLN A 119 -13.14 -33.87 10.79
N LEU A 120 -14.26 -33.40 11.33
CA LEU A 120 -14.40 -33.16 12.77
C LEU A 120 -14.41 -34.47 13.57
N ALA A 121 -14.88 -35.57 13.00
CA ALA A 121 -14.95 -36.88 13.65
C ALA A 121 -13.57 -37.43 14.08
N ILE A 122 -12.47 -36.99 13.45
CA ILE A 122 -11.11 -37.42 13.85
C ILE A 122 -10.70 -36.87 15.22
N THR A 123 -11.45 -35.90 15.75
CA THR A 123 -11.14 -35.20 17.00
C THR A 123 -11.81 -35.84 18.22
N LYS A 124 -12.66 -36.85 18.05
CA LYS A 124 -13.48 -37.45 19.13
C LYS A 124 -12.67 -37.91 20.35
N ASN A 125 -11.47 -38.45 20.15
CA ASN A 125 -10.58 -38.90 21.23
C ASN A 125 -9.39 -37.95 21.47
N PHE A 126 -9.33 -36.82 20.75
CA PHE A 126 -8.24 -35.87 20.86
C PHE A 126 -8.37 -35.04 22.13
N LYS A 127 -7.32 -35.04 22.96
CA LYS A 127 -7.29 -34.32 24.25
C LYS A 127 -6.97 -32.84 24.12
N GLY A 128 -6.48 -32.42 22.95
CA GLY A 128 -6.10 -31.05 22.65
C GLY A 128 -7.28 -30.19 22.19
N LYS A 129 -6.97 -29.08 21.51
CA LYS A 129 -7.97 -28.16 20.96
C LYS A 129 -8.06 -28.27 19.44
N THR A 130 -9.25 -28.15 18.88
CA THR A 130 -9.46 -28.08 17.43
C THR A 130 -9.83 -26.65 17.05
N LEU A 131 -9.21 -26.15 16.00
CA LEU A 131 -9.52 -24.86 15.39
C LEU A 131 -9.65 -25.01 13.88
N VAL A 132 -10.70 -24.43 13.33
CA VAL A 132 -10.98 -24.33 11.90
C VAL A 132 -10.84 -22.86 11.48
N ILE A 133 -10.20 -22.62 10.34
CA ILE A 133 -10.13 -21.30 9.69
C ILE A 133 -10.72 -21.44 8.28
N PRO A 134 -11.31 -20.38 7.71
CA PRO A 134 -11.83 -20.43 6.35
C PRO A 134 -10.73 -20.31 5.28
N GLY A 135 -10.95 -21.01 4.16
CA GLY A 135 -10.28 -20.81 2.87
C GLY A 135 -11.21 -20.18 1.84
N ASN A 136 -10.74 -20.01 0.60
CA ASN A 136 -11.55 -19.37 -0.44
C ASN A 136 -12.79 -20.19 -0.79
N HIS A 137 -12.72 -21.53 -0.76
CA HIS A 137 -13.88 -22.38 -1.06
C HIS A 137 -15.00 -22.24 -0.02
N ASP A 138 -14.66 -21.98 1.23
CA ASP A 138 -15.63 -21.82 2.33
C ASP A 138 -16.44 -20.51 2.18
N TRP A 139 -15.92 -19.54 1.41
CA TRP A 139 -16.59 -18.28 1.07
C TRP A 139 -17.55 -18.39 -0.13
N TYR A 140 -17.54 -19.49 -0.90
CA TYR A 140 -18.23 -19.55 -2.19
C TYR A 140 -19.77 -19.64 -2.11
N HIS A 141 -20.34 -20.01 -0.96
CA HIS A 141 -21.77 -19.82 -0.64
C HIS A 141 -22.09 -18.44 -0.02
N GLY A 142 -21.14 -17.50 -0.04
CA GLY A 142 -21.28 -16.15 0.49
C GLY A 142 -21.15 -16.09 2.02
N LEU A 143 -21.35 -14.88 2.57
CA LEU A 143 -21.20 -14.62 4.01
C LEU A 143 -22.14 -15.45 4.89
N GLU A 144 -23.33 -15.77 4.38
CA GLU A 144 -24.31 -16.55 5.13
C GLU A 144 -23.89 -18.03 5.19
N GLY A 145 -23.36 -18.59 4.10
CA GLY A 145 -22.77 -19.93 4.09
C GLY A 145 -21.57 -20.05 5.03
N LEU A 146 -20.66 -19.06 4.99
CA LEU A 146 -19.52 -19.00 5.91
C LEU A 146 -19.96 -18.96 7.39
N LYS A 147 -21.00 -18.18 7.71
CA LYS A 147 -21.58 -18.15 9.07
C LYS A 147 -22.26 -19.46 9.45
N ALA A 148 -22.92 -20.12 8.50
CA ALA A 148 -23.52 -21.44 8.74
C ALA A 148 -22.43 -22.49 9.05
N GLU A 149 -21.30 -22.46 8.34
CA GLU A 149 -20.13 -23.29 8.62
C GLU A 149 -19.56 -22.99 10.02
N GLU A 150 -19.35 -21.72 10.34
CA GLU A 150 -18.89 -21.25 11.65
C GLU A 150 -19.77 -21.79 12.79
N GLU A 151 -21.10 -21.64 12.66
CA GLU A 151 -22.05 -22.12 13.67
C GLU A 151 -22.12 -23.65 13.74
N PHE A 152 -21.99 -24.34 12.61
CA PHE A 152 -21.91 -25.81 12.59
C PHE A 152 -20.68 -26.31 13.37
N VAL A 153 -19.49 -25.76 13.10
CA VAL A 153 -18.24 -26.15 13.77
C VAL A 153 -18.32 -25.86 15.27
N LYS A 154 -18.78 -24.67 15.67
CA LYS A 154 -18.96 -24.31 17.08
C LYS A 154 -19.92 -25.26 17.79
N SER A 155 -21.01 -25.64 17.13
CA SER A 155 -22.04 -26.53 17.69
C SER A 155 -21.52 -27.96 17.82
N TYR A 156 -20.85 -28.49 16.79
CA TYR A 156 -20.30 -29.85 16.79
C TYR A 156 -19.23 -30.04 17.87
N LEU A 157 -18.32 -29.07 18.01
CA LEU A 157 -17.22 -29.12 18.98
C LEU A 157 -17.60 -28.58 20.36
N ASN A 158 -18.79 -27.98 20.51
CA ASN A 158 -19.23 -27.28 21.71
C ASN A 158 -18.21 -26.24 22.23
N ASP A 159 -17.59 -25.50 21.30
CA ASP A 159 -16.61 -24.44 21.61
C ASP A 159 -16.82 -23.22 20.70
N LYS A 160 -17.15 -22.09 21.31
CA LYS A 160 -17.37 -20.80 20.64
C LYS A 160 -16.12 -20.23 19.96
N LYS A 161 -14.94 -20.82 20.18
CA LYS A 161 -13.65 -20.42 19.59
C LYS A 161 -13.10 -21.48 18.63
N ALA A 162 -13.87 -22.51 18.27
CA ALA A 162 -13.43 -23.56 17.37
C ALA A 162 -13.39 -23.15 15.89
N PHE A 163 -13.94 -21.98 15.54
CA PHE A 163 -13.84 -21.39 14.20
C PHE A 163 -13.37 -19.93 14.35
N LEU A 164 -12.29 -19.56 13.66
CA LEU A 164 -11.73 -18.20 13.69
C LEU A 164 -11.30 -17.74 12.29
N PRO A 165 -11.36 -16.42 12.00
CA PRO A 165 -11.87 -15.38 12.89
C PRO A 165 -13.39 -15.40 13.02
N LYS A 166 -13.92 -14.84 14.11
CA LYS A 166 -15.36 -14.88 14.43
C LYS A 166 -16.15 -13.90 13.58
N ASN A 167 -17.43 -14.19 13.37
CA ASN A 167 -18.40 -13.29 12.74
C ASN A 167 -17.97 -12.83 11.34
N SER A 168 -17.14 -13.61 10.64
CA SER A 168 -16.52 -13.24 9.36
C SER A 168 -15.64 -11.99 9.42
N CYS A 169 -15.14 -11.61 10.61
CA CYS A 169 -14.17 -10.51 10.75
C CYS A 169 -12.79 -10.92 10.20
N PRO A 170 -11.88 -9.97 9.92
CA PRO A 170 -10.62 -10.28 9.24
C PRO A 170 -9.56 -10.97 10.09
N ILE A 171 -9.57 -10.78 11.41
CA ILE A 171 -8.46 -11.16 12.28
C ILE A 171 -8.95 -11.45 13.70
N ASP A 172 -8.35 -12.45 14.33
CA ASP A 172 -8.54 -12.79 15.74
C ASP A 172 -7.22 -13.31 16.35
N ASP A 173 -7.07 -13.24 17.68
CA ASP A 173 -5.90 -13.77 18.38
C ASP A 173 -6.27 -14.59 19.63
N ILE A 174 -5.57 -15.71 19.85
CA ILE A 174 -5.74 -16.56 21.04
C ILE A 174 -4.39 -16.92 21.68
N ASN A 175 -4.37 -17.07 23.00
CA ASN A 175 -3.20 -17.60 23.72
C ASN A 175 -3.26 -19.13 23.67
N LEU A 176 -2.20 -19.77 23.18
CA LEU A 176 -2.04 -21.24 23.24
C LEU A 176 -1.42 -21.64 24.58
N THR A 177 -0.38 -20.92 24.99
CA THR A 177 0.23 -20.98 26.33
C THR A 177 0.50 -19.56 26.82
N LYS A 178 1.17 -19.40 27.97
CA LYS A 178 1.62 -18.08 28.43
C LYS A 178 2.62 -17.42 27.46
N ASP A 179 3.44 -18.23 26.77
CA ASP A 179 4.57 -17.81 25.93
C ASP A 179 4.32 -18.02 24.42
N ILE A 180 3.17 -18.60 24.03
CA ILE A 180 2.81 -18.85 22.63
C ILE A 180 1.47 -18.19 22.30
N LYS A 181 1.47 -17.40 21.22
CA LYS A 181 0.32 -16.72 20.67
C LYS A 181 -0.02 -17.26 19.28
N LEU A 182 -1.31 -17.46 19.01
CA LEU A 182 -1.83 -17.70 17.67
C LEU A 182 -2.61 -16.46 17.21
N ILE A 183 -2.28 -15.95 16.04
CA ILE A 183 -3.03 -14.92 15.31
C ILE A 183 -3.62 -15.61 14.09
N VAL A 184 -4.92 -15.48 13.87
CA VAL A 184 -5.65 -16.06 12.74
C VAL A 184 -6.12 -14.94 11.84
N ILE A 185 -5.85 -15.07 10.55
CA ILE A 185 -6.23 -14.10 9.52
C ILE A 185 -7.13 -14.81 8.51
N ASP A 186 -8.31 -14.24 8.27
CA ASP A 186 -9.10 -14.57 7.08
C ASP A 186 -8.47 -13.89 5.87
N SER A 187 -7.67 -14.64 5.13
CA SER A 187 -7.03 -14.11 3.93
C SER A 187 -8.03 -13.83 2.80
N GLU A 188 -9.13 -14.57 2.70
CA GLU A 188 -10.11 -14.36 1.62
C GLU A 188 -10.89 -13.06 1.82
N TRP A 189 -11.15 -12.68 3.08
CA TRP A 189 -11.65 -11.35 3.42
C TRP A 189 -10.80 -10.23 2.78
N ALA A 190 -9.47 -10.39 2.72
CA ALA A 190 -8.58 -9.40 2.15
C ALA A 190 -8.57 -9.40 0.61
N LEU A 191 -8.87 -10.54 -0.02
CA LEU A 191 -8.81 -10.73 -1.48
C LEU A 191 -10.14 -10.43 -2.17
N THR A 192 -11.26 -10.78 -1.54
CA THR A 192 -12.59 -10.70 -2.14
C THR A 192 -13.04 -9.26 -2.42
N ASN A 193 -14.01 -9.13 -3.32
CA ASN A 193 -14.65 -7.86 -3.65
C ASN A 193 -15.78 -7.55 -2.67
N TRP A 194 -15.56 -6.59 -1.77
CA TRP A 194 -16.52 -6.20 -0.74
C TRP A 194 -17.82 -5.61 -1.29
N ASP A 195 -17.84 -5.10 -2.52
CA ASP A 195 -19.07 -4.63 -3.17
C ASP A 195 -20.07 -5.78 -3.44
N LYS A 196 -19.58 -7.03 -3.46
CA LYS A 196 -20.43 -8.24 -3.53
C LYS A 196 -20.87 -8.74 -2.16
N HIS A 197 -20.27 -8.22 -1.08
CA HIS A 197 -20.52 -8.60 0.29
C HIS A 197 -20.79 -7.36 1.17
N PRO A 198 -21.88 -6.60 0.94
CA PRO A 198 -22.13 -5.33 1.65
C PRO A 198 -22.09 -5.43 3.19
N GLY A 199 -22.40 -6.60 3.76
CA GLY A 199 -22.40 -6.86 5.20
C GLY A 199 -21.11 -7.46 5.76
N ILE A 200 -20.01 -7.49 5.00
CA ILE A 200 -18.77 -8.20 5.34
C ILE A 200 -18.16 -7.78 6.68
N ASN A 201 -18.28 -6.50 7.05
CA ASN A 201 -17.75 -5.96 8.31
C ASN A 201 -18.85 -5.55 9.29
N LYS A 202 -20.08 -6.06 9.14
CA LYS A 202 -21.15 -5.78 10.11
C LYS A 202 -20.76 -6.34 11.47
N GLY A 203 -20.75 -5.50 12.51
CA GLY A 203 -20.33 -5.90 13.85
C GLY A 203 -18.83 -6.10 14.06
N CYS A 204 -17.99 -5.84 13.05
CA CYS A 204 -16.53 -5.82 13.21
C CYS A 204 -16.03 -4.41 13.52
N ASP A 205 -14.95 -4.29 14.31
CA ASP A 205 -14.29 -3.01 14.57
C ASP A 205 -13.51 -2.49 13.34
N ILE A 206 -12.94 -3.42 12.58
CA ILE A 206 -12.19 -3.15 11.36
C ILE A 206 -13.18 -2.90 10.20
N LYS A 207 -13.10 -1.71 9.60
CA LYS A 207 -13.95 -1.32 8.46
C LYS A 207 -13.18 -1.12 7.16
N THR A 208 -11.84 -1.11 7.19
CA THR A 208 -10.98 -0.94 6.01
C THR A 208 -9.82 -1.93 5.99
N LYS A 209 -9.22 -2.16 4.80
CA LYS A 209 -8.03 -3.02 4.67
C LYS A 209 -6.83 -2.41 5.40
N GLU A 210 -6.74 -1.09 5.45
CA GLU A 210 -5.74 -0.35 6.21
C GLU A 210 -5.84 -0.58 7.71
N ASP A 211 -7.06 -0.58 8.28
CA ASP A 211 -7.28 -0.88 9.70
C ASP A 211 -6.88 -2.32 10.04
N PHE A 212 -7.15 -3.28 9.14
CA PHE A 212 -6.67 -4.66 9.28
C PHE A 212 -5.13 -4.74 9.37
N TYR A 213 -4.42 -4.06 8.47
CA TYR A 213 -2.95 -4.06 8.51
C TYR A 213 -2.39 -3.35 9.75
N ALA A 214 -3.09 -2.33 10.25
CA ALA A 214 -2.73 -1.65 11.50
C ALA A 214 -2.90 -2.59 12.69
N GLU A 215 -4.07 -3.22 12.82
CA GLU A 215 -4.35 -4.20 13.89
C GLU A 215 -3.35 -5.35 13.87
N PHE A 216 -3.08 -5.93 12.69
CA PHE A 216 -2.08 -7.00 12.57
C PHE A 216 -0.69 -6.55 13.05
N LYS A 217 -0.25 -5.35 12.66
CA LYS A 217 1.02 -4.79 13.13
C LYS A 217 1.04 -4.60 14.65
N ASP A 218 -0.06 -4.12 15.22
CA ASP A 218 -0.18 -3.88 16.66
C ASP A 218 -0.17 -5.17 17.45
N LEU A 219 -0.82 -6.23 16.96
CA LEU A 219 -0.75 -7.57 17.57
C LEU A 219 0.69 -8.13 17.53
N ILE A 220 1.40 -7.97 16.41
CA ILE A 220 2.81 -8.40 16.28
C ILE A 220 3.70 -7.65 17.27
N ILE A 221 3.50 -6.35 17.48
CA ILE A 221 4.25 -5.55 18.47
C ILE A 221 3.87 -5.94 19.90
N LYS A 222 2.57 -6.09 20.16
CA LYS A 222 2.00 -6.40 21.49
C LYS A 222 2.54 -7.73 22.04
N TYR A 223 2.79 -8.70 21.18
CA TYR A 223 3.23 -10.06 21.54
C TYR A 223 4.66 -10.39 21.09
N GLN A 224 5.49 -9.40 20.79
CA GLN A 224 6.86 -9.62 20.29
C GLN A 224 7.79 -10.38 21.27
N ASP A 225 7.43 -10.43 22.55
CA ASP A 225 8.08 -11.21 23.62
C ASP A 225 7.64 -12.68 23.65
N LYS A 226 6.64 -13.05 22.85
CA LYS A 226 6.08 -14.41 22.75
C LYS A 226 6.48 -15.04 21.42
N ARG A 227 6.35 -16.37 21.31
CA ARG A 227 6.35 -17.03 20.00
C ARG A 227 5.00 -16.78 19.34
N ILE A 228 5.01 -16.23 18.12
CA ILE A 228 3.79 -15.90 17.39
C ILE A 228 3.64 -16.85 16.21
N ILE A 229 2.52 -17.56 16.19
CA ILE A 229 2.08 -18.33 15.03
C ILE A 229 1.02 -17.49 14.31
N VAL A 230 1.19 -17.27 13.02
CA VAL A 230 0.20 -16.59 12.18
C VAL A 230 -0.39 -17.60 11.21
N ALA A 231 -1.66 -17.92 11.40
CA ALA A 231 -2.41 -18.85 10.56
C ALA A 231 -3.27 -18.09 9.56
N LEU A 232 -3.14 -18.44 8.29
CA LEU A 232 -3.91 -17.89 7.19
C LEU A 232 -4.02 -18.92 6.06
N HIS A 233 -5.11 -18.93 5.31
CA HIS A 233 -5.26 -19.92 4.24
C HIS A 233 -4.25 -19.70 3.09
N HIS A 234 -4.17 -18.46 2.58
CA HIS A 234 -3.30 -18.09 1.46
C HIS A 234 -1.83 -17.83 1.88
N PRO A 235 -0.83 -18.59 1.43
CA PRO A 235 0.58 -18.37 1.77
C PRO A 235 1.11 -17.02 1.29
N VAL A 236 2.00 -16.36 2.05
CA VAL A 236 2.68 -15.12 1.57
C VAL A 236 4.00 -15.40 0.82
N ILE A 237 4.44 -16.65 0.85
CA ILE A 237 5.57 -17.22 0.10
C ILE A 237 5.14 -18.62 -0.35
N SER A 238 5.18 -18.86 -1.67
CA SER A 238 4.81 -20.15 -2.26
C SER A 238 5.70 -20.49 -3.46
N SER A 239 5.86 -21.79 -3.67
CA SER A 239 6.54 -22.45 -4.77
C SER A 239 5.64 -23.49 -5.47
N GLY A 240 4.33 -23.39 -5.25
CA GLY A 240 3.29 -24.27 -5.81
C GLY A 240 2.70 -23.76 -7.12
N THR A 241 1.63 -24.42 -7.54
CA THR A 241 0.87 -24.12 -8.77
C THR A 241 0.23 -22.73 -8.76
N HIS A 242 -0.30 -22.29 -7.61
CA HIS A 242 -0.89 -20.95 -7.45
C HIS A 242 0.17 -19.83 -7.54
N ALA A 243 1.44 -20.13 -7.25
CA ALA A 243 2.56 -19.22 -7.49
C ALA A 243 3.11 -19.24 -8.94
N GLY A 244 2.47 -20.00 -9.84
CA GLY A 244 2.84 -20.10 -11.26
C GLY A 244 3.87 -21.18 -11.58
N TYR A 245 4.25 -22.03 -10.62
CA TYR A 245 5.16 -23.14 -10.88
C TYR A 245 4.39 -24.37 -11.37
N THR A 246 4.69 -24.80 -12.60
CA THR A 246 3.95 -25.89 -13.24
C THR A 246 4.85 -27.07 -13.59
N SER A 247 4.27 -28.26 -13.77
CA SER A 247 5.01 -29.49 -14.07
C SER A 247 5.35 -29.61 -15.56
N ALA A 248 6.32 -30.47 -15.90
CA ALA A 248 6.59 -30.77 -17.31
C ALA A 248 5.35 -31.34 -18.04
N LYS A 249 4.50 -32.09 -17.31
CA LYS A 249 3.27 -32.66 -17.85
C LYS A 249 2.26 -31.58 -18.23
N SER A 250 2.10 -30.52 -17.45
CA SER A 250 1.15 -29.43 -17.77
C SER A 250 1.59 -28.63 -18.99
N HIS A 251 2.86 -28.68 -19.40
CA HIS A 251 3.34 -28.06 -20.65
C HIS A 251 3.09 -28.92 -21.90
N LEU A 252 2.63 -30.16 -21.72
CA LEU A 252 2.23 -31.08 -22.79
C LEU A 252 0.72 -31.18 -22.91
N PHE A 253 0.00 -31.17 -21.80
CA PHE A 253 -1.44 -31.42 -21.74
C PHE A 253 -2.18 -30.17 -21.25
N PRO A 254 -2.87 -29.43 -22.14
CA PRO A 254 -3.62 -28.24 -21.75
C PRO A 254 -4.86 -28.65 -20.94
N LEU A 255 -5.20 -27.87 -19.91
CA LEU A 255 -6.49 -27.93 -19.19
C LEU A 255 -6.89 -29.34 -18.70
N GLY A 256 -5.92 -30.17 -18.29
CA GLY A 256 -6.19 -31.53 -17.79
C GLY A 256 -6.60 -32.54 -18.88
N SER A 257 -6.51 -32.18 -20.16
CA SER A 257 -6.79 -33.09 -21.27
C SER A 257 -5.79 -34.27 -21.32
N LYS A 258 -6.22 -35.39 -21.92
CA LYS A 258 -5.34 -36.54 -22.19
C LYS A 258 -4.63 -36.44 -23.55
N ILE A 259 -4.88 -35.37 -24.32
CA ILE A 259 -4.33 -35.17 -25.66
C ILE A 259 -3.11 -34.25 -25.56
N PRO A 260 -1.91 -34.68 -26.00
CA PRO A 260 -0.73 -33.85 -25.95
C PRO A 260 -0.81 -32.76 -27.02
N LEU A 261 -0.84 -31.50 -26.58
CA LEU A 261 -0.78 -30.32 -27.43
C LEU A 261 0.37 -29.42 -26.94
N PRO A 262 1.64 -29.83 -27.17
CA PRO A 262 2.79 -29.02 -26.82
C PRO A 262 2.73 -27.67 -27.52
N GLY A 263 3.23 -26.61 -26.88
CA GLY A 263 3.07 -25.24 -27.36
C GLY A 263 1.76 -24.61 -26.87
N ILE A 264 0.60 -25.17 -27.22
CA ILE A 264 -0.71 -24.67 -26.73
C ILE A 264 -0.79 -24.77 -25.21
N ALA A 265 -0.42 -25.92 -24.65
CA ALA A 265 -0.38 -26.13 -23.20
C ALA A 265 0.58 -25.17 -22.49
N SER A 266 1.75 -24.92 -23.09
CA SER A 266 2.71 -23.94 -22.55
C SER A 266 2.17 -22.52 -22.61
N PHE A 267 1.51 -22.15 -23.70
CA PHE A 267 0.88 -20.85 -23.86
C PHE A 267 -0.22 -20.63 -22.80
N VAL A 268 -1.07 -21.63 -22.55
CA VAL A 268 -2.12 -21.57 -21.51
C VAL A 268 -1.51 -21.39 -20.12
N ASN A 269 -0.44 -22.13 -19.78
CA ASN A 269 0.23 -21.99 -18.47
C ASN A 269 0.87 -20.61 -18.30
N ILE A 270 1.56 -20.11 -19.34
CA ILE A 270 2.13 -18.76 -19.34
C ILE A 270 1.02 -17.74 -19.11
N LEU A 271 -0.07 -17.79 -19.89
CA LEU A 271 -1.21 -16.90 -19.74
C LEU A 271 -1.81 -16.94 -18.33
N ARG A 272 -2.02 -18.12 -17.74
CA ARG A 272 -2.51 -18.23 -16.36
C ARG A 272 -1.57 -17.52 -15.38
N SER A 273 -0.27 -17.83 -15.44
CA SER A 273 0.75 -17.26 -14.54
C SER A 273 0.99 -15.76 -14.70
N THR A 274 0.77 -15.20 -15.89
CA THR A 274 1.03 -13.78 -16.18
C THR A 274 -0.20 -12.92 -16.04
N SER A 275 -1.38 -13.48 -16.28
CA SER A 275 -2.63 -12.72 -16.27
C SER A 275 -3.12 -12.41 -14.86
N GLY A 276 -2.91 -13.28 -13.87
CA GLY A 276 -3.44 -13.05 -12.52
C GLY A 276 -4.97 -12.93 -12.49
N VAL A 277 -5.65 -13.58 -13.44
CA VAL A 277 -7.12 -13.53 -13.57
C VAL A 277 -7.82 -14.27 -12.43
N SER A 278 -7.15 -15.21 -11.76
CA SER A 278 -7.64 -15.81 -10.52
C SER A 278 -7.19 -14.96 -9.33
N MET A 279 -8.08 -14.63 -8.39
CA MET A 279 -7.68 -13.99 -7.12
C MET A 279 -6.82 -14.92 -6.27
N GLU A 280 -6.99 -16.23 -6.47
CA GLU A 280 -6.30 -17.31 -5.77
C GLU A 280 -4.87 -17.55 -6.29
N ASP A 281 -4.52 -17.01 -7.47
CA ASP A 281 -3.17 -17.14 -8.00
C ASP A 281 -2.31 -15.95 -7.49
N PHE A 282 -1.11 -16.23 -6.99
CA PHE A 282 -0.19 -15.24 -6.42
C PHE A 282 0.13 -14.08 -7.39
N SER A 283 0.02 -14.33 -8.70
CA SER A 283 0.21 -13.33 -9.76
C SER A 283 -0.85 -12.23 -9.78
N ASN A 284 -1.97 -12.39 -9.08
CA ASN A 284 -3.00 -11.37 -8.94
C ASN A 284 -2.51 -10.17 -8.10
N ASN A 285 -2.86 -8.96 -8.52
CA ASN A 285 -2.46 -7.73 -7.86
C ASN A 285 -2.95 -7.64 -6.39
N HIS A 286 -4.17 -8.10 -6.08
CA HIS A 286 -4.73 -8.04 -4.71
C HIS A 286 -3.99 -8.99 -3.78
N TYR A 287 -3.71 -10.21 -4.24
CA TYR A 287 -2.94 -11.19 -3.47
C TYR A 287 -1.48 -10.76 -3.31
N THR A 288 -0.83 -10.28 -4.37
CA THR A 288 0.53 -9.71 -4.27
C THR A 288 0.59 -8.56 -3.25
N GLU A 289 -0.41 -7.68 -3.22
CA GLU A 289 -0.50 -6.60 -2.24
C GLU A 289 -0.65 -7.12 -0.81
N PHE A 290 -1.59 -8.03 -0.56
CA PHE A 290 -1.79 -8.65 0.74
C PHE A 290 -0.51 -9.32 1.25
N ALA A 291 0.08 -10.21 0.44
CA ALA A 291 1.31 -10.90 0.79
C ALA A 291 2.47 -9.93 1.04
N GLY A 292 2.61 -8.89 0.20
CA GLY A 292 3.64 -7.86 0.38
C GLY A 292 3.50 -7.09 1.70
N ARG A 293 2.28 -6.73 2.08
CA ARG A 293 1.97 -6.01 3.32
C ARG A 293 2.25 -6.87 4.55
N ILE A 294 1.79 -8.12 4.59
CA ILE A 294 2.06 -9.05 5.70
C ILE A 294 3.57 -9.25 5.88
N LYS A 295 4.30 -9.53 4.79
CA LYS A 295 5.76 -9.68 4.83
C LYS A 295 6.46 -8.44 5.39
N SER A 296 6.04 -7.25 4.99
CA SER A 296 6.66 -6.00 5.46
C SER A 296 6.55 -5.80 6.98
N ILE A 297 5.45 -6.28 7.60
CA ILE A 297 5.17 -6.09 9.02
C ILE A 297 6.03 -7.04 9.89
N ILE A 298 6.25 -8.27 9.44
CA ILE A 298 6.85 -9.33 10.28
C ILE A 298 8.34 -9.60 10.01
N GLN A 299 8.89 -9.09 8.91
CA GLN A 299 10.25 -9.41 8.47
C GLN A 299 11.41 -9.08 9.44
N ASP A 300 11.20 -8.15 10.35
CA ASP A 300 12.20 -7.79 11.37
C ASP A 300 11.96 -8.57 12.68
N LYS A 301 11.07 -9.57 12.64
CA LYS A 301 10.68 -10.40 13.79
C LYS A 301 11.21 -11.82 13.60
N GLU A 302 12.01 -12.28 14.54
CA GLU A 302 12.58 -13.63 14.50
C GLU A 302 11.64 -14.70 15.08
N ASN A 303 10.70 -14.26 15.93
CA ASN A 303 9.77 -15.05 16.73
C ASN A 303 8.43 -15.38 16.05
N VAL A 304 8.28 -15.08 14.75
CA VAL A 304 7.05 -15.28 13.98
C VAL A 304 7.18 -16.47 13.02
N ILE A 305 6.18 -17.36 13.02
CA ILE A 305 6.06 -18.49 12.09
C ILE A 305 4.70 -18.39 11.38
N LEU A 306 4.70 -18.43 10.05
CA LEU A 306 3.48 -18.46 9.24
C LEU A 306 3.09 -19.90 8.89
N VAL A 307 1.81 -20.22 8.95
CA VAL A 307 1.24 -21.51 8.55
C VAL A 307 0.05 -21.30 7.60
N SER A 308 -0.04 -22.11 6.53
CA SER A 308 -1.08 -21.95 5.50
C SER A 308 -1.46 -23.23 4.75
N GLY A 309 -2.59 -23.20 4.04
CA GLY A 309 -3.23 -24.39 3.47
C GLY A 309 -3.64 -24.34 1.99
N HIS A 310 -3.50 -23.20 1.31
CA HIS A 310 -4.04 -23.01 -0.05
C HIS A 310 -3.40 -23.85 -1.16
N ASP A 311 -2.07 -23.99 -1.16
CA ASP A 311 -1.43 -24.84 -2.18
C ASP A 311 -1.65 -26.32 -1.85
N HIS A 312 -2.02 -27.11 -2.86
CA HIS A 312 -2.28 -28.55 -2.72
C HIS A 312 -1.00 -29.40 -2.51
N ASN A 313 -0.10 -29.01 -1.63
CA ASN A 313 1.20 -29.65 -1.40
C ASN A 313 1.81 -29.23 -0.03
N LEU A 314 2.99 -29.77 0.29
CA LEU A 314 3.73 -29.45 1.51
C LEU A 314 4.97 -28.62 1.16
N GLN A 315 5.19 -27.50 1.86
CA GLN A 315 6.32 -26.60 1.62
C GLN A 315 6.87 -26.02 2.92
N TYR A 316 8.17 -25.73 2.92
CA TYR A 316 8.81 -24.88 3.92
C TYR A 316 9.71 -23.87 3.23
N HIS A 317 9.54 -22.60 3.59
CA HIS A 317 10.29 -21.49 3.01
C HIS A 317 10.92 -20.62 4.08
N VAL A 318 12.15 -20.19 3.79
CA VAL A 318 12.84 -19.14 4.55
C VAL A 318 13.22 -18.01 3.61
N ASN A 319 12.68 -16.83 3.88
CA ASN A 319 13.08 -15.61 3.20
C ASN A 319 13.41 -14.54 4.25
N ARG A 320 14.70 -14.23 4.39
CA ARG A 320 15.22 -13.40 5.50
C ARG A 320 14.77 -14.00 6.84
N ASN A 321 14.05 -13.25 7.69
CA ASN A 321 13.53 -13.77 8.95
C ASN A 321 12.12 -14.38 8.85
N ILE A 322 11.52 -14.41 7.66
CA ILE A 322 10.16 -14.94 7.46
C ILE A 322 10.25 -16.45 7.25
N LYS A 323 9.58 -17.21 8.12
CA LYS A 323 9.43 -18.66 8.02
C LYS A 323 7.99 -18.99 7.68
N GLN A 324 7.77 -19.65 6.55
CA GLN A 324 6.45 -20.07 6.07
C GLN A 324 6.40 -21.58 5.97
N ILE A 325 5.38 -22.17 6.58
CA ILE A 325 5.01 -23.58 6.45
C ILE A 325 3.72 -23.65 5.63
N VAL A 326 3.68 -24.47 4.59
CA VAL A 326 2.48 -24.74 3.80
C VAL A 326 2.14 -26.22 3.97
N SER A 327 0.89 -26.52 4.33
CA SER A 327 0.43 -27.88 4.62
C SER A 327 -0.99 -28.10 4.06
N GLY A 328 -1.15 -27.99 2.74
CA GLY A 328 -2.44 -28.06 2.05
C GLY A 328 -2.68 -29.34 1.27
N ALA A 329 -2.16 -30.49 1.70
CA ALA A 329 -2.18 -31.73 0.91
C ALA A 329 -3.08 -32.83 1.51
N ALA A 330 -4.12 -32.44 2.25
CA ALA A 330 -4.95 -33.42 2.95
C ALA A 330 -5.85 -34.21 2.00
N SER A 331 -6.41 -33.56 0.98
CA SER A 331 -7.30 -34.19 0.00
C SER A 331 -6.79 -34.10 -1.46
N LYS A 332 -6.28 -32.97 -1.93
CA LYS A 332 -5.72 -32.83 -3.29
C LYS A 332 -4.20 -32.78 -3.30
N THR A 333 -3.63 -32.89 -4.50
CA THR A 333 -2.16 -32.85 -4.71
C THR A 333 -1.79 -32.11 -5.99
N ASP A 334 -0.82 -31.19 -5.90
CA ASP A 334 -0.24 -30.45 -7.01
C ASP A 334 1.30 -30.44 -6.96
N PRO A 335 1.97 -30.27 -8.11
CA PRO A 335 3.43 -30.20 -8.15
C PRO A 335 3.95 -28.92 -7.47
N SER A 336 5.11 -29.02 -6.82
CA SER A 336 5.81 -27.89 -6.20
C SER A 336 7.31 -27.93 -6.50
N THR A 337 8.03 -26.87 -6.13
CA THR A 337 9.49 -26.83 -6.26
C THR A 337 10.17 -26.08 -5.12
N ILE A 338 11.49 -25.91 -5.19
CA ILE A 338 12.27 -25.06 -4.27
C ILE A 338 12.90 -23.89 -5.04
N PHE A 339 12.94 -22.70 -4.42
CA PHE A 339 13.58 -21.52 -5.01
C PHE A 339 14.83 -21.09 -4.22
N GLU A 340 14.88 -21.27 -2.91
CA GLU A 340 16.08 -21.10 -2.09
C GLU A 340 16.74 -22.42 -1.70
N LYS A 341 18.01 -22.31 -1.31
CA LYS A 341 18.78 -23.47 -0.81
C LYS A 341 18.32 -23.94 0.56
N THR A 342 17.47 -23.18 1.25
CA THR A 342 16.92 -23.49 2.57
C THR A 342 15.52 -24.08 2.51
N ASP A 343 14.93 -24.20 1.31
CA ASP A 343 13.54 -24.61 1.15
C ASP A 343 13.38 -26.14 1.16
N PHE A 344 12.15 -26.56 1.44
CA PHE A 344 11.66 -27.92 1.24
C PHE A 344 10.34 -27.88 0.48
N SER A 345 10.10 -28.87 -0.40
CA SER A 345 8.82 -29.05 -1.07
C SER A 345 8.49 -30.52 -1.32
N TYR A 346 7.20 -30.86 -1.30
CA TYR A 346 6.67 -32.17 -1.67
C TYR A 346 5.25 -32.05 -2.23
N GLY A 347 5.04 -32.50 -3.47
CA GLY A 347 3.75 -32.37 -4.17
C GLY A 347 2.77 -33.54 -3.99
N GLY A 348 2.94 -34.40 -2.98
CA GLY A 348 2.02 -35.53 -2.71
C GLY A 348 1.16 -35.34 -1.46
N SER A 349 0.22 -36.26 -1.21
CA SER A 349 -0.70 -36.19 -0.07
C SER A 349 0.04 -36.33 1.27
N GLY A 350 -0.41 -35.56 2.27
CA GLY A 350 0.27 -35.50 3.57
C GLY A 350 -0.15 -34.33 4.47
N PHE A 351 0.57 -34.16 5.57
CA PHE A 351 0.34 -33.09 6.56
C PHE A 351 1.61 -32.72 7.33
N GLY A 352 1.60 -31.54 7.96
CA GLY A 352 2.68 -31.03 8.80
C GLY A 352 2.36 -31.09 10.30
N VAL A 353 3.39 -31.22 11.14
CA VAL A 353 3.29 -31.10 12.60
C VAL A 353 4.36 -30.12 13.08
N LEU A 354 3.95 -28.98 13.62
CA LEU A 354 4.82 -27.97 14.21
C LEU A 354 5.02 -28.28 15.71
N ASN A 355 6.26 -28.53 16.09
CA ASN A 355 6.68 -28.77 17.46
C ASN A 355 7.26 -27.48 18.06
N LEU A 356 6.66 -26.97 19.13
CA LEU A 356 7.14 -25.82 19.90
C LEU A 356 7.77 -26.33 21.19
N ARG A 357 9.07 -26.11 21.40
CA ARG A 357 9.84 -26.71 22.50
C ARG A 357 9.90 -25.82 23.73
N LYS A 358 10.21 -26.39 24.90
CA LYS A 358 10.35 -25.62 26.16
C LYS A 358 11.57 -24.69 26.18
N ASP A 359 12.61 -24.97 25.41
CA ASP A 359 13.79 -24.11 25.25
C ASP A 359 13.65 -23.08 24.13
N LEU A 360 12.41 -22.74 23.77
CA LEU A 360 12.03 -21.73 22.78
C LEU A 360 12.37 -22.06 21.32
N SER A 361 13.10 -23.15 21.06
CA SER A 361 13.29 -23.67 19.71
C SER A 361 11.99 -24.25 19.13
N SER A 362 11.93 -24.38 17.81
CA SER A 362 10.83 -25.03 17.11
C SER A 362 11.27 -25.78 15.86
N ASP A 363 10.55 -26.83 15.53
CA ASP A 363 10.79 -27.67 14.36
C ASP A 363 9.48 -28.12 13.73
N VAL A 364 9.48 -28.42 12.43
CA VAL A 364 8.31 -28.94 11.71
C VAL A 364 8.61 -30.31 11.11
N GLU A 365 7.73 -31.26 11.35
CA GLU A 365 7.75 -32.59 10.74
C GLU A 365 6.75 -32.65 9.58
N PHE A 366 7.18 -33.14 8.42
CA PHE A 366 6.27 -33.39 7.29
C PHE A 366 6.07 -34.89 7.09
N PHE A 367 4.81 -35.30 6.94
CA PHE A 367 4.42 -36.68 6.71
C PHE A 367 3.73 -36.83 5.36
N SER A 368 4.09 -37.88 4.62
CA SER A 368 3.38 -38.36 3.43
C SER A 368 2.37 -39.42 3.83
N THR A 369 1.21 -39.42 3.19
CA THR A 369 0.17 -40.46 3.27
C THR A 369 -0.05 -41.17 1.94
N LYS A 370 0.84 -40.93 0.97
CA LYS A 370 0.78 -41.51 -0.37
C LYS A 370 0.80 -43.05 -0.30
N ASN A 371 -0.01 -43.68 -1.16
CA ASN A 371 -0.13 -45.15 -1.25
C ASN A 371 -0.56 -45.82 0.06
N ASN A 372 -1.40 -45.14 0.87
CA ASN A 372 -1.90 -45.66 2.15
C ASN A 372 -0.79 -46.04 3.15
N LYS A 373 0.32 -45.28 3.16
CA LYS A 373 1.44 -45.47 4.09
C LYS A 373 1.81 -44.13 4.72
N LEU A 374 1.87 -44.10 6.04
CA LEU A 374 2.39 -42.95 6.77
C LEU A 374 3.93 -43.00 6.76
N GLU A 375 4.55 -42.03 6.10
CA GLU A 375 6.01 -41.90 6.01
C GLU A 375 6.45 -40.50 6.43
N LYS A 376 7.40 -40.40 7.36
CA LYS A 376 8.02 -39.12 7.73
C LYS A 376 9.03 -38.73 6.65
N LEU A 377 8.80 -37.60 5.97
CA LEU A 377 9.64 -37.12 4.87
C LEU A 377 10.88 -36.37 5.35
N THR A 378 10.71 -35.52 6.37
CA THR A 378 11.77 -34.68 6.94
C THR A 378 11.31 -34.09 8.28
N GLN A 379 12.26 -33.57 9.04
CA GLN A 379 12.05 -32.71 10.20
C GLN A 379 13.00 -31.52 10.09
N ILE A 380 12.47 -30.31 10.08
CA ILE A 380 13.22 -29.09 9.74
C ILE A 380 13.22 -28.14 10.95
N SER A 381 14.39 -27.58 11.28
CA SER A 381 14.50 -26.51 12.30
C SER A 381 13.83 -25.24 11.77
N VAL A 382 12.94 -24.64 12.57
CA VAL A 382 12.20 -23.42 12.21
C VAL A 382 12.72 -22.22 12.97
N ILE A 383 12.87 -22.34 14.29
CA ILE A 383 13.51 -21.35 15.16
C ILE A 383 14.57 -22.08 15.99
N ASP A 384 15.81 -21.60 15.91
CA ASP A 384 16.91 -22.14 16.69
C ASP A 384 16.79 -21.75 18.18
N LYS A 385 17.42 -22.55 19.04
CA LYS A 385 17.50 -22.24 20.47
C LYS A 385 18.19 -20.88 20.70
N PRO A 386 17.60 -19.97 21.50
CA PRO A 386 18.25 -18.71 21.85
C PRO A 386 19.62 -18.94 22.50
N LYS A 387 20.64 -18.18 22.07
CA LYS A 387 21.96 -18.19 22.70
C LYS A 387 21.85 -17.56 24.10
N GLN A 388 22.46 -18.20 25.11
CA GLN A 388 22.56 -17.60 26.44
C GLN A 388 23.33 -16.28 26.38
N PHE A 389 22.81 -15.25 27.03
CA PHE A 389 23.48 -13.96 27.15
C PHE A 389 24.68 -14.08 28.11
N GLU A 390 25.89 -13.86 27.62
CA GLU A 390 27.10 -13.85 28.45
C GLU A 390 27.21 -12.55 29.24
N ASN A 391 27.21 -12.65 30.56
CA ASN A 391 27.10 -11.50 31.46
C ASN A 391 28.48 -10.98 31.92
N ASN A 392 29.24 -10.36 31.01
CA ASN A 392 30.54 -9.73 31.30
C ASN A 392 30.44 -8.20 31.42
N LEU A 393 29.33 -7.66 31.94
CA LEU A 393 29.10 -6.22 32.04
C LEU A 393 29.52 -5.64 33.40
N PRO A 394 30.07 -4.41 33.44
CA PRO A 394 30.46 -3.73 34.67
C PRO A 394 29.25 -3.39 35.56
N GLU A 395 29.46 -3.34 36.88
CA GLU A 395 28.42 -2.98 37.88
C GLU A 395 28.56 -1.56 38.42
N THR A 396 29.71 -0.93 38.22
CA THR A 396 30.01 0.42 38.69
C THR A 396 30.19 1.37 37.52
N PHE A 397 29.56 2.54 37.58
CA PHE A 397 29.58 3.54 36.53
C PHE A 397 29.91 4.93 37.12
N PRO A 398 30.53 5.85 36.35
CA PRO A 398 30.74 7.22 36.81
C PRO A 398 29.40 7.96 37.01
N GLU A 399 29.34 8.93 37.94
CA GLU A 399 28.09 9.66 38.24
C GLU A 399 27.55 10.46 37.04
N THR A 400 28.45 11.07 36.26
CA THR A 400 28.12 11.76 35.02
C THR A 400 29.02 11.28 33.88
N VAL A 401 28.50 11.37 32.65
CA VAL A 401 29.23 11.08 31.42
C VAL A 401 29.01 12.22 30.45
N LYS A 402 30.10 12.65 29.81
CA LYS A 402 30.04 13.59 28.70
C LYS A 402 30.00 12.82 27.38
N THR A 403 28.90 12.90 26.65
CA THR A 403 28.67 12.12 25.42
C THR A 403 27.83 12.88 24.40
N THR A 404 27.70 12.35 23.18
CA THR A 404 26.94 12.94 22.07
C THR A 404 25.79 12.03 21.65
N VAL A 405 24.76 12.59 20.98
CA VAL A 405 23.67 11.78 20.40
C VAL A 405 24.15 11.01 19.17
N TYR A 406 24.90 11.69 18.29
CA TYR A 406 25.57 11.12 17.14
C TYR A 406 27.08 11.35 17.22
N SER A 407 27.87 10.48 16.60
CA SER A 407 29.33 10.66 16.53
C SER A 407 29.71 11.91 15.72
N GLU A 408 30.86 12.55 16.01
CA GLU A 408 31.31 13.76 15.29
C GLU A 408 31.37 13.59 13.75
N ILE A 409 31.68 12.39 13.27
CA ILE A 409 31.78 12.07 11.85
C ILE A 409 30.40 12.14 11.16
N GLN A 410 29.33 11.88 11.91
CA GLN A 410 27.95 11.95 11.40
C GLN A 410 27.39 13.38 11.35
N ALA A 411 28.00 14.34 12.06
CA ALA A 411 27.52 15.72 12.14
C ALA A 411 28.27 16.74 11.27
N LYS A 412 29.33 16.34 10.55
CA LYS A 412 30.07 17.24 9.63
C LYS A 412 29.59 17.08 8.18
N ALA A 413 28.88 18.08 7.67
CA ALA A 413 28.51 18.18 6.26
C ALA A 413 29.46 19.13 5.50
N ARG A 414 29.74 18.82 4.22
CA ARG A 414 30.51 19.71 3.34
C ARG A 414 29.67 20.95 2.96
N LYS A 415 30.32 22.08 2.67
CA LYS A 415 29.66 23.36 2.31
C LYS A 415 28.58 23.22 1.24
N PHE A 416 28.84 22.47 0.16
CA PHE A 416 27.86 22.23 -0.90
C PHE A 416 26.65 21.41 -0.42
N TYR A 417 26.88 20.36 0.37
CA TYR A 417 25.81 19.55 0.95
C TYR A 417 24.93 20.41 1.88
N SER A 418 25.54 21.21 2.76
CA SER A 418 24.81 22.16 3.63
C SER A 418 24.05 23.23 2.85
N TRP A 419 24.55 23.71 1.72
CA TRP A 419 23.82 24.65 0.86
C TRP A 419 22.60 24.01 0.20
N LEU A 420 22.73 22.75 -0.24
CA LEU A 420 21.66 22.02 -0.91
C LEU A 420 20.60 21.52 0.07
N TRP A 421 21.02 20.82 1.12
CA TRP A 421 20.14 20.13 2.07
C TRP A 421 19.93 20.90 3.37
N GLY A 422 20.79 21.86 3.72
CA GLY A 422 20.62 22.66 4.92
C GLY A 422 21.55 22.28 6.06
N ASN A 423 21.55 23.12 7.10
CA ASN A 423 22.33 22.89 8.32
C ASN A 423 21.49 22.29 9.44
N HIS A 424 20.17 22.52 9.42
CA HIS A 424 19.22 22.04 10.42
C HIS A 424 19.70 22.31 11.86
N TYR A 425 19.52 21.35 12.77
CA TYR A 425 20.08 21.30 14.12
C TYR A 425 21.27 20.32 14.23
N ARG A 426 21.93 19.97 13.12
CA ARG A 426 22.99 18.96 13.06
C ARG A 426 24.09 19.14 14.11
N LYS A 427 24.47 20.38 14.42
CA LYS A 427 25.51 20.68 15.43
C LYS A 427 25.15 20.13 16.82
N TYR A 428 23.88 20.20 17.23
CA TYR A 428 23.44 19.80 18.58
C TYR A 428 23.45 18.30 18.81
N TYR A 429 23.39 17.51 17.73
CA TYR A 429 23.54 16.05 17.84
C TYR A 429 24.98 15.61 18.11
N ALA A 430 25.97 16.47 17.84
CA ALA A 430 27.40 16.18 18.06
C ALA A 430 28.08 17.05 19.12
N ILE A 431 27.34 17.96 19.79
CA ILE A 431 27.85 18.66 20.96
C ILE A 431 27.89 17.65 22.13
N PRO A 432 29.06 17.44 22.77
CA PRO A 432 29.13 16.59 23.94
C PRO A 432 28.42 17.26 25.11
N VAL A 433 27.33 16.65 25.58
CA VAL A 433 26.54 17.10 26.72
C VAL A 433 26.90 16.28 27.95
N GLU A 434 26.99 16.93 29.11
CA GLU A 434 27.10 16.24 30.38
C GLU A 434 25.71 15.71 30.82
N ALA A 435 25.58 14.39 30.95
CA ALA A 435 24.36 13.73 31.40
C ALA A 435 24.62 12.86 32.63
N LYS A 436 23.63 12.75 33.52
CA LYS A 436 23.67 11.84 34.66
C LYS A 436 23.64 10.39 34.20
N THR A 437 24.49 9.56 34.76
CA THR A 437 24.51 8.13 34.47
C THR A 437 23.40 7.43 35.26
N ALA A 438 22.55 6.68 34.58
CA ALA A 438 21.44 5.95 35.18
C ALA A 438 21.76 4.45 35.30
N ASN A 439 21.85 3.97 36.54
CA ASN A 439 21.67 2.55 36.83
C ASN A 439 20.17 2.29 37.00
N ILE A 440 19.57 1.55 36.06
CA ILE A 440 18.12 1.34 36.04
C ILE A 440 17.64 0.53 37.24
N THR A 441 18.49 -0.28 37.88
CA THR A 441 18.08 -1.07 39.06
C THR A 441 18.03 -0.25 40.34
N THR A 442 18.52 0.99 40.33
CA THR A 442 18.50 1.89 41.50
C THR A 442 17.75 3.20 41.24
N LEU A 443 17.65 3.62 39.98
CA LEU A 443 16.97 4.85 39.59
C LEU A 443 15.47 4.76 39.94
N TYR A 444 14.94 5.79 40.61
CA TYR A 444 13.56 5.86 41.12
C TYR A 444 13.11 4.64 41.97
N GLY A 445 14.03 4.06 42.75
CA GLY A 445 13.74 2.89 43.59
C GLY A 445 14.02 1.55 42.89
N GLY A 446 14.24 1.55 41.58
CA GLY A 446 14.59 0.38 40.79
C GLY A 446 13.55 0.09 39.70
N PHE A 447 14.05 -0.21 38.50
CA PHE A 447 13.27 -0.56 37.33
C PHE A 447 13.56 -1.98 36.87
N THR A 448 12.49 -2.67 36.46
CA THR A 448 12.57 -3.91 35.70
C THR A 448 12.17 -3.65 34.24
N PRO A 449 13.07 -3.84 33.26
CA PRO A 449 12.71 -3.78 31.85
C PRO A 449 11.91 -5.03 31.47
N PHE A 450 10.81 -4.86 30.73
CA PHE A 450 9.93 -5.99 30.42
C PHE A 450 9.45 -6.06 28.97
N ARG A 451 9.57 -4.99 28.19
CA ARG A 451 9.07 -4.96 26.80
C ARG A 451 9.76 -3.91 25.95
N GLU A 452 10.26 -4.30 24.79
CA GLU A 452 10.70 -3.33 23.77
C GLU A 452 9.51 -2.54 23.22
N GLY A 453 9.76 -1.34 22.75
CA GLY A 453 8.79 -0.44 22.18
C GLY A 453 9.41 0.37 21.05
N GLY A 454 8.87 1.57 20.88
CA GLY A 454 9.30 2.52 19.86
C GLY A 454 8.35 2.52 18.69
N GLY A 455 7.99 3.72 18.23
CA GLY A 455 7.21 3.89 17.00
C GLY A 455 8.04 3.55 15.76
N ASN A 456 7.83 4.30 14.69
CA ASN A 456 8.52 4.04 13.43
C ASN A 456 9.96 4.61 13.36
N GLN A 457 10.43 5.31 14.39
CA GLN A 457 11.66 6.13 14.30
C GLN A 457 12.69 5.93 15.42
N SER A 458 12.30 5.53 16.64
CA SER A 458 13.20 5.44 17.80
C SER A 458 13.12 4.07 18.47
N ASN A 459 14.21 3.66 19.12
CA ASN A 459 14.20 2.51 20.02
C ASN A 459 13.72 2.98 21.40
N SER A 460 12.74 2.29 21.97
CA SER A 460 12.31 2.58 23.34
C SER A 460 12.12 1.29 24.12
N LEU A 461 12.37 1.32 25.42
CA LEU A 461 12.19 0.18 26.31
C LEU A 461 11.17 0.55 27.38
N ARG A 462 10.20 -0.33 27.63
CA ARG A 462 9.25 -0.17 28.73
C ARG A 462 9.90 -0.68 30.02
N LEU A 463 9.86 0.19 31.01
CA LEU A 463 10.37 -0.05 32.34
C LEU A 463 9.20 -0.07 33.31
N LYS A 464 9.30 -0.89 34.36
CA LYS A 464 8.32 -0.94 35.44
C LYS A 464 9.03 -0.71 36.76
N ALA A 465 8.54 0.26 37.55
CA ALA A 465 9.03 0.49 38.90
C ALA A 465 8.48 -0.56 39.88
N ASP A 466 9.10 -0.68 41.05
CA ASP A 466 8.68 -1.61 42.11
C ASP A 466 7.25 -1.35 42.61
N ASP A 467 6.79 -0.09 42.56
CA ASP A 467 5.41 0.31 42.90
C ASP A 467 4.40 0.05 41.77
N GLY A 468 4.85 -0.46 40.63
CA GLY A 468 4.03 -0.84 39.49
C GLY A 468 3.87 0.22 38.41
N GLN A 469 4.29 1.47 38.64
CA GLN A 469 4.24 2.55 37.65
C GLN A 469 5.07 2.20 36.40
N GLU A 470 4.51 2.42 35.21
CA GLU A 470 5.26 2.24 33.97
C GLU A 470 6.00 3.51 33.56
N PHE A 471 7.18 3.30 32.99
CA PHE A 471 8.03 4.32 32.38
C PHE A 471 8.46 3.88 30.99
N VAL A 472 8.89 4.84 30.17
CA VAL A 472 9.51 4.57 28.88
C VAL A 472 10.90 5.19 28.83
N MET A 473 11.88 4.37 28.47
CA MET A 473 13.25 4.76 28.16
C MET A 473 13.39 4.87 26.64
N ARG A 474 13.37 6.09 26.09
CA ARG A 474 13.43 6.36 24.64
C ARG A 474 14.79 6.91 24.26
N GLY A 475 15.47 6.30 23.29
CA GLY A 475 16.74 6.81 22.79
C GLY A 475 16.54 8.15 22.06
N LEU A 476 17.41 9.13 22.30
CA LEU A 476 17.43 10.38 21.53
C LEU A 476 17.89 10.14 20.08
N LYS A 477 18.70 9.10 19.88
CA LYS A 477 19.17 8.64 18.58
C LYS A 477 18.03 8.03 17.77
N LYS A 478 17.77 8.58 16.57
CA LYS A 478 16.76 8.05 15.66
C LYS A 478 17.34 6.92 14.78
N SER A 479 16.47 6.07 14.24
CA SER A 479 16.81 4.96 13.36
C SER A 479 16.15 5.15 11.99
N ALA A 480 16.96 5.54 11.00
CA ALA A 480 16.51 5.70 9.61
C ALA A 480 16.07 4.38 8.97
N THR A 481 16.72 3.27 9.31
CA THR A 481 16.38 1.94 8.80
C THR A 481 15.00 1.50 9.27
N ARG A 482 14.68 1.72 10.56
CA ARG A 482 13.36 1.46 11.14
C ARG A 482 12.27 2.27 10.45
N PHE A 483 12.53 3.53 10.10
CA PHE A 483 11.56 4.36 9.39
C PHE A 483 11.37 3.95 7.94
N LEU A 484 12.45 3.67 7.22
CA LEU A 484 12.37 3.25 5.82
C LEU A 484 11.59 1.93 5.67
N ASN A 485 11.82 0.98 6.57
CA ASN A 485 11.13 -0.32 6.54
C ASN A 485 9.65 -0.21 6.98
N ASN A 486 9.31 0.66 7.93
CA ASN A 486 7.94 0.73 8.49
C ASN A 486 7.02 1.77 7.84
N MET A 487 7.57 2.84 7.26
CA MET A 487 6.78 3.99 6.77
C MET A 487 6.95 4.27 5.29
N ALA A 488 8.18 4.34 4.78
CA ALA A 488 8.43 4.72 3.39
C ALA A 488 8.15 3.59 2.39
N PHE A 489 8.48 2.34 2.74
CA PHE A 489 8.37 1.19 1.85
C PHE A 489 7.44 0.10 2.39
N LYS A 490 6.15 0.42 2.49
CA LYS A 490 5.13 -0.53 3.02
C LYS A 490 4.91 -1.79 2.17
N LYS A 491 5.38 -1.80 0.90
CA LYS A 491 5.20 -2.94 -0.04
C LYS A 491 6.50 -3.70 -0.33
N ASN A 492 7.65 -3.09 -0.01
CA ASN A 492 8.97 -3.60 -0.37
C ASN A 492 9.90 -3.49 0.82
N SER A 493 10.70 -4.52 1.06
CA SER A 493 11.59 -4.50 2.22
C SER A 493 13.06 -4.45 1.85
N PHE A 494 13.78 -3.67 2.63
CA PHE A 494 15.20 -3.49 2.50
C PHE A 494 15.99 -4.05 3.70
N GLY A 495 15.36 -4.37 4.84
CA GLY A 495 16.07 -4.84 6.03
C GLY A 495 17.27 -3.94 6.36
N ASN A 496 18.46 -4.53 6.53
CA ASN A 496 19.73 -3.83 6.78
C ASN A 496 20.50 -3.45 5.48
N GLU A 497 19.87 -3.57 4.31
CA GLU A 497 20.49 -3.21 3.02
C GLU A 497 20.70 -1.70 2.89
N LEU A 498 19.90 -0.90 3.60
CA LEU A 498 19.97 0.56 3.60
C LEU A 498 21.04 1.11 4.54
N ASP A 499 21.56 0.30 5.47
CA ASP A 499 22.59 0.73 6.42
C ASP A 499 23.80 1.33 5.70
N ASN A 500 24.20 2.52 6.13
CA ASN A 500 25.33 3.29 5.60
C ASN A 500 25.19 3.76 4.14
N THR A 501 23.98 3.78 3.58
CA THR A 501 23.66 4.33 2.25
C THR A 501 23.30 5.82 2.31
N PHE A 502 23.18 6.50 1.16
CA PHE A 502 22.69 7.88 1.09
C PHE A 502 21.29 8.05 1.66
N PRO A 503 20.25 7.23 1.37
CA PRO A 503 18.96 7.34 2.04
C PRO A 503 19.04 7.24 3.56
N ASP A 504 19.84 6.31 4.08
CA ASP A 504 20.07 6.18 5.53
C ASP A 504 20.75 7.43 6.11
N ARG A 505 21.86 7.89 5.49
CA ARG A 505 22.55 9.12 5.90
C ARG A 505 21.69 10.37 5.75
N PHE A 506 20.94 10.47 4.67
CA PHE A 506 20.03 11.57 4.37
C PHE A 506 18.88 11.59 5.36
N LEU A 507 18.35 10.44 5.78
CA LEU A 507 17.31 10.39 6.80
C LEU A 507 17.85 10.66 8.20
N MET A 508 19.04 10.15 8.53
CA MET A 508 19.71 10.51 9.78
C MET A 508 19.96 12.02 9.85
N ASP A 509 20.34 12.63 8.73
CA ASP A 509 20.46 14.08 8.56
C ASP A 509 19.09 14.79 8.62
N PHE A 510 18.07 14.24 7.97
CA PHE A 510 16.70 14.73 8.02
C PHE A 510 16.17 14.73 9.46
N TYR A 511 16.45 13.73 10.28
CA TYR A 511 16.06 13.74 11.70
C TYR A 511 16.69 14.89 12.48
N THR A 512 17.80 15.46 12.00
CA THR A 512 18.36 16.67 12.61
C THR A 512 17.56 17.93 12.29
N THR A 513 16.48 17.86 11.51
CA THR A 513 15.52 18.96 11.34
C THR A 513 14.78 19.26 12.63
N SER A 514 14.72 18.32 13.59
CA SER A 514 14.16 18.55 14.92
C SER A 514 15.29 18.62 15.96
N HIS A 515 15.18 19.56 16.90
CA HIS A 515 16.23 19.76 17.90
C HIS A 515 16.19 18.63 18.94
N PRO A 516 17.32 17.98 19.26
CA PRO A 516 17.32 16.73 20.03
C PRO A 516 16.87 16.90 21.49
N TYR A 517 16.95 18.13 22.03
CA TYR A 517 16.64 18.42 23.43
C TYR A 517 15.40 19.29 23.64
N THR A 518 14.79 19.90 22.61
CA THR A 518 13.67 20.83 22.86
C THR A 518 12.41 20.12 23.36
N GLY A 519 12.28 18.81 23.17
CA GLY A 519 11.19 18.03 23.76
C GLY A 519 11.13 18.14 25.29
N PHE A 520 12.28 18.38 25.96
CA PHE A 520 12.32 18.58 27.42
C PHE A 520 11.70 19.90 27.87
N SER A 521 11.63 20.93 27.00
CA SER A 521 11.04 22.22 27.37
C SER A 521 9.54 22.31 27.11
N VAL A 522 9.01 21.52 26.17
CA VAL A 522 7.58 21.57 25.79
C VAL A 522 6.66 21.28 26.98
N ASN A 523 7.01 20.30 27.80
CA ASN A 523 6.19 19.92 28.94
C ASN A 523 6.14 21.01 30.04
N ASN A 524 7.22 21.75 30.23
CA ASN A 524 7.23 22.91 31.13
C ASN A 524 6.30 24.04 30.65
N LEU A 525 6.12 24.19 29.33
CA LEU A 525 5.15 25.12 28.76
C LEU A 525 3.72 24.60 28.93
N ALA A 526 3.52 23.29 28.71
CA ALA A 526 2.22 22.62 28.83
C ALA A 526 1.66 22.70 30.27
N ASP A 527 2.52 22.56 31.29
CA ASP A 527 2.20 22.73 32.71
C ASP A 527 1.49 24.07 32.99
N LYS A 528 2.01 25.17 32.43
CA LYS A 528 1.48 26.54 32.68
C LYS A 528 0.09 26.78 32.11
N ILE A 529 -0.38 25.92 31.23
CA ILE A 529 -1.70 26.02 30.60
C ILE A 529 -2.60 24.83 30.96
N GLY A 530 -2.22 24.04 31.97
CA GLY A 530 -3.02 22.95 32.52
C GLY A 530 -3.26 21.80 31.54
N LEU A 531 -2.28 21.49 30.69
CA LEU A 531 -2.32 20.29 29.84
C LEU A 531 -1.61 19.13 30.55
N PHE A 532 -2.17 17.93 30.48
CA PHE A 532 -1.46 16.74 30.98
C PHE A 532 -0.18 16.50 30.20
N HIS A 533 0.91 16.21 30.90
CA HIS A 533 2.21 15.95 30.31
C HIS A 533 3.02 14.98 31.19
N SER A 534 3.98 14.29 30.58
CA SER A 534 5.00 13.52 31.29
C SER A 534 6.13 14.44 31.80
N ASN A 535 7.05 13.92 32.61
CA ASN A 535 8.21 14.65 33.12
C ASN A 535 9.52 14.04 32.58
N PRO A 536 9.83 14.24 31.28
CA PRO A 536 11.01 13.64 30.68
C PRO A 536 12.29 14.16 31.31
N GLN A 537 13.20 13.25 31.62
CA GLN A 537 14.54 13.54 32.14
C GLN A 537 15.61 12.89 31.26
N LEU A 538 16.72 13.59 31.06
CA LEU A 538 17.85 13.12 30.27
C LEU A 538 18.81 12.28 31.12
N TYR A 539 19.10 11.07 30.67
CA TYR A 539 20.09 10.19 31.27
C TYR A 539 21.01 9.57 30.23
N PHE A 540 22.24 9.28 30.62
CA PHE A 540 23.08 8.31 29.93
C PHE A 540 22.86 6.94 30.57
N VAL A 541 22.44 5.94 29.80
CA VAL A 541 22.19 4.59 30.32
C VAL A 541 23.28 3.68 29.76
N PRO A 542 24.28 3.25 30.55
CA PRO A 542 25.30 2.34 30.09
C PRO A 542 24.72 0.94 29.91
N LYS A 543 25.40 0.11 29.12
CA LYS A 543 25.14 -1.34 29.16
C LYS A 543 25.39 -1.86 30.56
N GLN A 544 24.40 -2.56 31.11
CA GLN A 544 24.37 -2.92 32.51
C GLN A 544 23.60 -4.22 32.73
N LYS A 545 23.89 -4.92 33.84
CA LYS A 545 23.25 -6.20 34.16
C LYS A 545 21.72 -6.12 34.20
N GLY A 546 21.17 -5.01 34.72
CA GLY A 546 19.73 -4.77 34.81
C GLY A 546 18.99 -4.79 33.46
N LEU A 547 19.67 -4.50 32.35
CA LEU A 547 19.09 -4.56 31.01
C LEU A 547 18.99 -5.99 30.45
N SER A 548 19.69 -6.97 31.02
CA SER A 548 19.65 -8.37 30.57
C SER A 548 19.82 -8.50 29.03
N GLU A 549 18.97 -9.27 28.35
CA GLU A 549 19.01 -9.46 26.89
C GLU A 549 18.80 -8.17 26.09
N PHE A 550 18.16 -7.15 26.68
CA PHE A 550 17.96 -5.85 26.04
C PHE A 550 19.29 -5.11 25.76
N ASN A 551 20.41 -5.49 26.39
CA ASN A 551 21.75 -4.97 26.06
C ASN A 551 22.17 -5.20 24.60
N LYS A 552 21.47 -6.06 23.85
CA LYS A 552 21.65 -6.23 22.40
C LYS A 552 21.28 -4.97 21.61
N HIS A 553 20.26 -4.24 22.05
CA HIS A 553 19.69 -3.07 21.35
C HIS A 553 19.67 -1.78 22.17
N TYR A 554 19.93 -1.85 23.48
CA TYR A 554 19.92 -0.73 24.42
C TYR A 554 21.22 -0.65 25.22
N GLY A 555 21.51 0.55 25.74
CA GLY A 555 22.70 0.85 26.53
C GLY A 555 23.79 1.59 25.73
N ASP A 556 24.63 2.31 26.46
CA ASP A 556 25.72 3.18 25.98
C ASP A 556 25.23 4.35 25.10
N GLU A 557 24.02 4.85 25.35
CA GLU A 557 23.42 5.98 24.62
C GLU A 557 22.68 6.95 25.56
N LEU A 558 22.32 8.13 25.03
CA LEU A 558 21.46 9.09 25.72
C LEU A 558 19.99 8.71 25.56
N TYR A 559 19.30 8.63 26.69
CA TYR A 559 17.89 8.29 26.78
C TYR A 559 17.10 9.39 27.48
N MET A 560 15.91 9.64 26.94
CA MET A 560 14.83 10.31 27.65
C MET A 560 14.07 9.24 28.43
N ILE A 561 14.00 9.39 29.76
CA ILE A 561 13.16 8.55 30.63
C ILE A 561 12.00 9.40 31.10
N GLU A 562 10.78 8.94 30.85
CA GLU A 562 9.53 9.65 31.20
C GLU A 562 8.47 8.66 31.69
N GLU A 563 7.54 9.14 32.51
CA GLU A 563 6.37 8.39 32.92
C GLU A 563 5.57 7.96 31.69
N ARG A 564 5.13 6.72 31.68
CA ARG A 564 4.19 6.24 30.68
C ARG A 564 2.81 6.27 31.30
N PHE A 565 1.90 7.02 30.67
CA PHE A 565 0.49 7.00 31.05
C PHE A 565 -0.14 5.61 30.78
N SER A 566 -0.26 4.81 31.84
CA SER A 566 -0.93 3.51 31.90
C SER A 566 -2.05 3.49 32.93
N SER A 567 -2.91 2.47 32.88
CA SER A 567 -3.98 2.24 33.86
C SER A 567 -3.49 1.74 35.22
N ASP A 568 -2.23 2.00 35.59
CA ASP A 568 -1.70 1.65 36.90
C ASP A 568 -2.20 2.65 37.97
N PRO A 569 -2.35 2.22 39.24
CA PRO A 569 -2.95 3.05 40.28
C PRO A 569 -2.27 4.41 40.50
N LYS A 570 -0.95 4.49 40.31
CA LYS A 570 -0.17 5.71 40.57
C LYS A 570 -0.36 6.73 39.45
N THR A 571 -0.34 6.28 38.20
CA THR A 571 -0.71 7.14 37.06
C THR A 571 -2.12 7.67 37.23
N LEU A 572 -3.09 6.80 37.52
CA LEU A 572 -4.49 7.19 37.65
C LEU A 572 -4.69 8.23 38.76
N ALA A 573 -4.02 8.06 39.91
CA ALA A 573 -4.03 9.04 40.99
C ALA A 573 -3.43 10.40 40.58
N SER A 574 -2.38 10.41 39.76
CA SER A 574 -1.76 11.64 39.24
C SER A 574 -2.63 12.41 38.23
N LEU A 575 -3.60 11.73 37.62
CA LEU A 575 -4.54 12.28 36.65
C LEU A 575 -5.89 12.56 37.30
N ASP A 576 -5.89 13.25 38.43
CA ASP A 576 -7.11 13.58 39.19
C ASP A 576 -8.01 12.35 39.48
N ASN A 577 -7.40 11.20 39.79
CA ASN A 577 -8.07 9.91 40.01
C ASN A 577 -8.92 9.46 38.81
N ALA A 578 -8.32 9.45 37.62
CA ALA A 578 -8.92 8.84 36.43
C ALA A 578 -9.28 7.36 36.65
N LYS A 579 -10.29 6.85 35.95
CA LYS A 579 -10.71 5.45 36.04
C LYS A 579 -9.86 4.52 35.18
N ASP A 580 -9.51 4.97 33.98
CA ASP A 580 -8.75 4.20 33.00
C ASP A 580 -8.04 5.12 31.99
N ILE A 581 -7.17 4.54 31.16
CA ILE A 581 -6.46 5.23 30.07
C ILE A 581 -6.66 4.48 28.75
N LEU A 582 -7.24 5.16 27.77
CA LEU A 582 -7.64 4.58 26.49
C LEU A 582 -6.80 5.07 25.31
N SER A 583 -6.81 4.29 24.22
CA SER A 583 -6.33 4.76 22.91
C SER A 583 -7.38 5.63 22.20
N THR A 584 -6.96 6.36 21.17
CA THR A 584 -7.90 7.14 20.35
C THR A 584 -8.91 6.25 19.65
N ASP A 585 -8.52 5.06 19.19
CA ASP A 585 -9.44 4.12 18.54
C ASP A 585 -10.51 3.61 19.51
N ASP A 586 -10.15 3.33 20.76
CA ASP A 586 -11.11 2.96 21.81
C ASP A 586 -12.10 4.10 22.09
N VAL A 587 -11.61 5.33 22.19
CA VAL A 587 -12.47 6.52 22.38
C VAL A 587 -13.41 6.69 21.19
N LEU A 588 -12.91 6.65 19.95
CA LEU A 588 -13.74 6.77 18.76
C LEU A 588 -14.77 5.63 18.65
N LYS A 589 -14.42 4.41 19.07
CA LYS A 589 -15.34 3.27 19.17
C LYS A 589 -16.44 3.54 20.20
N ASN A 590 -16.08 4.03 21.39
CA ASN A 590 -17.05 4.37 22.43
C ASN A 590 -17.97 5.52 22.01
N LEU A 591 -17.44 6.57 21.37
CA LEU A 591 -18.25 7.68 20.82
C LEU A 591 -19.27 7.22 19.77
N ARG A 592 -18.97 6.17 19.00
CA ARG A 592 -19.93 5.57 18.05
C ARG A 592 -20.86 4.54 18.70
N LYS A 593 -20.57 4.11 19.92
CA LYS A 593 -21.36 3.09 20.60
C LYS A 593 -22.59 3.70 21.28
N ASP A 594 -22.43 4.85 21.91
CA ASP A 594 -23.47 5.47 22.74
C ASP A 594 -23.17 6.97 22.99
N HIS A 595 -24.21 7.79 23.09
CA HIS A 595 -24.10 9.24 23.35
C HIS A 595 -23.71 9.60 24.79
N LYS A 596 -23.68 8.64 25.72
CA LYS A 596 -23.15 8.87 27.08
C LYS A 596 -21.65 9.15 27.11
N TYR A 597 -20.93 8.80 26.04
CA TYR A 597 -19.49 9.04 25.91
C TYR A 597 -19.21 10.39 25.27
N SER A 598 -18.26 11.13 25.79
CA SER A 598 -17.86 12.43 25.24
C SER A 598 -16.38 12.71 25.51
N VAL A 599 -15.84 13.74 24.83
CA VAL A 599 -14.47 14.23 25.06
C VAL A 599 -14.52 15.62 25.67
N ASP A 600 -13.53 15.95 26.49
CA ASP A 600 -13.31 17.32 26.95
C ASP A 600 -12.78 18.17 25.78
N GLN A 601 -13.72 18.82 25.08
CA GLN A 601 -13.43 19.57 23.85
C GLN A 601 -12.58 20.82 24.12
N ASP A 602 -12.75 21.47 25.27
CA ASP A 602 -11.99 22.65 25.65
C ASP A 602 -10.53 22.30 25.89
N LEU A 603 -10.27 21.21 26.62
CA LEU A 603 -8.91 20.75 26.87
C LEU A 603 -8.24 20.24 25.58
N TYR A 604 -8.97 19.54 24.72
CA TYR A 604 -8.47 19.12 23.41
C TYR A 604 -8.14 20.33 22.53
N LEU A 605 -9.05 21.29 22.45
CA LEU A 605 -8.87 22.53 21.69
C LEU A 605 -7.65 23.33 22.18
N ARG A 606 -7.47 23.44 23.50
CA ARG A 606 -6.29 24.07 24.11
C ARG A 606 -5.01 23.37 23.67
N ALA A 607 -4.97 22.04 23.72
CA ALA A 607 -3.83 21.26 23.26
C ALA A 607 -3.53 21.48 21.77
N ARG A 608 -4.55 21.54 20.91
CA ARG A 608 -4.38 21.81 19.47
C ARG A 608 -3.87 23.22 19.17
N ILE A 609 -4.34 24.23 19.91
CA ILE A 609 -3.82 25.61 19.79
C ILE A 609 -2.37 25.69 20.30
N PHE A 610 -2.06 24.95 21.36
CA PHE A 610 -0.69 24.82 21.85
C PHE A 610 0.25 24.13 20.85
N ASP A 611 -0.19 23.08 20.16
CA ASP A 611 0.58 22.45 19.08
C ASP A 611 0.90 23.46 17.95
N MET A 612 -0.08 24.30 17.59
CA MET A 612 0.15 25.41 16.64
C MET A 612 1.18 26.41 17.16
N LEU A 613 1.13 26.76 18.45
CA LEU A 613 2.08 27.66 19.10
C LEU A 613 3.53 27.15 18.95
N ILE A 614 3.79 25.89 19.29
CA ILE A 614 5.15 25.30 19.28
C ILE A 614 5.60 24.79 17.89
N GLY A 615 4.70 24.78 16.90
CA GLY A 615 5.03 24.35 15.55
C GLY A 615 4.99 22.83 15.34
N ASP A 616 4.27 22.10 16.17
CA ASP A 616 4.15 20.65 16.08
C ASP A 616 3.12 20.26 15.01
N TRP A 617 3.61 19.67 13.91
CA TRP A 617 2.81 19.34 12.73
C TRP A 617 2.39 17.87 12.68
N ASP A 618 2.93 17.01 13.54
CA ASP A 618 2.82 15.54 13.42
C ASP A 618 1.69 14.95 14.26
N ARG A 619 0.67 15.73 14.60
CA ARG A 619 -0.35 15.32 15.56
C ARG A 619 -1.34 14.30 14.98
N HIS A 620 -0.98 13.02 15.02
CA HIS A 620 -1.80 11.88 14.61
C HIS A 620 -2.38 11.09 15.80
N GLU A 621 -3.27 10.12 15.55
CA GLU A 621 -4.08 9.45 16.57
C GLU A 621 -3.30 8.72 17.68
N ASP A 622 -2.13 8.15 17.36
CA ASP A 622 -1.28 7.43 18.34
C ASP A 622 -0.58 8.35 19.34
N GLN A 623 -0.51 9.65 19.03
CA GLN A 623 0.10 10.68 19.88
C GLN A 623 -0.86 11.19 20.96
N TRP A 624 -2.04 10.58 21.08
CA TRP A 624 -2.98 10.84 22.16
C TRP A 624 -3.16 9.61 23.04
N LYS A 625 -3.29 9.87 24.34
CA LYS A 625 -3.98 8.98 25.27
C LYS A 625 -5.14 9.73 25.90
N TRP A 626 -6.06 8.99 26.49
CA TRP A 626 -7.31 9.56 26.98
C TRP A 626 -7.59 9.06 28.39
N ALA A 627 -7.63 9.97 29.37
CA ALA A 627 -8.02 9.65 30.74
C ALA A 627 -9.55 9.59 30.84
N GLU A 628 -10.08 8.49 31.37
CA GLU A 628 -11.52 8.28 31.56
C GLU A 628 -11.98 8.83 32.91
N TYR A 629 -13.06 9.62 32.88
CA TYR A 629 -13.75 10.09 34.07
C TYR A 629 -15.24 9.77 33.99
N GLN A 630 -15.83 9.42 35.12
CA GLN A 630 -17.28 9.28 35.24
C GLN A 630 -17.86 10.55 35.85
N GLN A 631 -18.83 11.16 35.19
CA GLN A 631 -19.62 12.27 35.69
C GLN A 631 -21.09 11.90 35.53
N ASP A 632 -21.74 11.59 36.64
CA ASP A 632 -23.11 11.05 36.66
C ASP A 632 -23.24 9.82 35.73
N ASP A 633 -24.21 9.84 34.82
CA ASP A 633 -24.45 8.77 33.83
C ASP A 633 -23.55 8.89 32.58
N LYS A 634 -22.68 9.91 32.51
CA LYS A 634 -21.79 10.17 31.37
C LYS A 634 -20.34 9.80 31.67
N THR A 635 -19.63 9.45 30.60
CA THR A 635 -18.19 9.18 30.61
C THR A 635 -17.50 10.23 29.77
N ILE A 636 -16.57 10.97 30.37
CA ILE A 636 -15.81 12.03 29.71
C ILE A 636 -14.35 11.61 29.60
N TYR A 637 -13.82 11.72 28.40
CA TYR A 637 -12.42 11.46 28.10
C TYR A 637 -11.63 12.76 28.01
N LYS A 638 -10.60 12.92 28.85
CA LYS A 638 -9.68 14.04 28.77
C LYS A 638 -8.43 13.66 27.97
N PRO A 639 -7.99 14.50 27.01
CA PRO A 639 -6.82 14.22 26.20
C PRO A 639 -5.51 14.34 27.00
N ILE A 640 -4.60 13.43 26.71
CA ILE A 640 -3.22 13.41 27.17
C ILE A 640 -2.33 13.47 25.93
N PRO A 641 -1.83 14.66 25.52
CA PRO A 641 -0.91 14.77 24.40
C PRO A 641 0.42 14.07 24.75
N ARG A 642 1.03 13.44 23.73
CA ARG A 642 2.30 12.73 23.86
C ARG A 642 3.16 12.98 22.64
N ASP A 643 4.47 12.82 22.80
CA ASP A 643 5.44 12.85 21.69
C ASP A 643 5.45 14.18 20.93
N HIS A 644 6.10 15.19 21.51
CA HIS A 644 6.29 16.51 20.91
C HIS A 644 7.63 16.63 20.13
N ASP A 645 8.09 15.54 19.51
CA ASP A 645 9.43 15.46 18.95
C ASP A 645 9.62 16.27 17.63
N GLN A 646 8.51 16.75 17.04
CA GLN A 646 8.52 17.64 15.86
C GLN A 646 8.33 19.13 16.19
N ALA A 647 8.22 19.49 17.47
CA ALA A 647 8.18 20.88 17.90
C ALA A 647 9.45 21.62 17.50
N PHE A 648 9.31 22.90 17.11
CA PHE A 648 10.42 23.77 16.71
C PHE A 648 11.25 23.28 15.51
N SER A 649 10.67 22.48 14.60
CA SER A 649 11.41 21.91 13.46
C SER A 649 12.01 22.96 12.49
N LYS A 650 13.10 22.59 11.79
CA LYS A 650 13.89 23.45 10.90
C LYS A 650 14.28 22.76 9.59
N TYR A 651 13.47 22.97 8.57
CA TYR A 651 13.78 22.61 7.19
C TYR A 651 14.41 23.81 6.46
N ASP A 652 15.73 23.80 6.29
CA ASP A 652 16.52 24.79 5.56
C ASP A 652 17.21 24.16 4.32
N GLY A 653 18.10 24.87 3.64
CA GLY A 653 18.68 24.41 2.37
C GLY A 653 17.80 24.67 1.14
N THR A 654 18.40 24.60 -0.04
CA THR A 654 17.72 24.93 -1.30
C THR A 654 16.77 23.82 -1.76
N ALA A 655 17.13 22.55 -1.56
CA ALA A 655 16.32 21.41 -1.98
C ALA A 655 15.03 21.27 -1.16
N PHE A 656 15.07 21.45 0.17
CA PHE A 656 13.86 21.35 1.00
C PHE A 656 12.83 22.44 0.67
N LYS A 657 13.24 23.61 0.16
CA LYS A 657 12.29 24.62 -0.33
C LYS A 657 11.41 24.11 -1.46
N VAL A 658 11.90 23.15 -2.26
CA VAL A 658 11.16 22.50 -3.35
C VAL A 658 10.45 21.25 -2.84
N ILE A 659 11.19 20.37 -2.16
CA ILE A 659 10.71 19.05 -1.69
C ILE A 659 9.55 19.19 -0.70
N MET A 660 9.57 20.18 0.19
CA MET A 660 8.48 20.42 1.15
C MET A 660 7.18 20.97 0.52
N ASN A 661 7.14 21.13 -0.80
CA ASN A 661 5.89 21.37 -1.54
C ASN A 661 5.26 20.07 -2.08
N ILE A 662 5.95 18.93 -1.98
CA ILE A 662 5.38 17.63 -2.33
C ILE A 662 4.22 17.33 -1.38
N PRO A 663 3.00 17.05 -1.88
CA PRO A 663 1.80 16.93 -1.05
C PRO A 663 1.93 15.98 0.15
N ALA A 664 2.60 14.83 -0.03
CA ALA A 664 2.76 13.81 1.00
C ALA A 664 3.54 14.29 2.24
N ILE A 665 4.42 15.29 2.09
CA ILE A 665 5.28 15.82 3.17
C ILE A 665 5.08 17.33 3.36
N ARG A 666 4.09 17.92 2.68
CA ARG A 666 3.85 19.37 2.70
C ARG A 666 3.48 19.89 4.08
N HIS A 667 3.00 19.02 4.95
CA HIS A 667 2.61 19.33 6.31
C HIS A 667 3.81 19.59 7.23
N MET A 668 4.98 19.06 6.88
CA MET A 668 6.23 19.31 7.59
C MET A 668 6.66 20.78 7.41
N LYS A 669 6.48 21.60 8.46
CA LYS A 669 6.70 23.06 8.41
C LYS A 669 7.84 23.50 9.32
N THR A 670 8.74 24.33 8.78
CA THR A 670 9.76 25.02 9.57
C THR A 670 9.10 25.98 10.56
N PHE A 671 9.53 25.94 11.82
CA PHE A 671 9.16 26.86 12.87
C PHE A 671 9.67 28.27 12.58
N LYS A 672 8.74 29.22 12.56
CA LYS A 672 8.93 30.64 12.23
C LYS A 672 8.01 31.50 13.09
N ASP A 673 8.28 32.78 13.21
CA ASP A 673 7.42 33.78 13.88
C ASP A 673 5.97 33.89 13.33
N ASP A 674 5.72 33.39 12.12
CA ASP A 674 4.40 33.30 11.52
C ASP A 674 4.10 31.90 10.93
N ILE A 675 2.83 31.50 10.96
CA ILE A 675 2.32 30.29 10.32
C ILE A 675 1.61 30.71 9.03
N LYS A 676 2.33 30.75 7.91
CA LYS A 676 1.76 31.21 6.63
C LYS A 676 0.55 30.41 6.16
N ASN A 677 0.47 29.13 6.54
CA ASN A 677 -0.62 28.26 6.12
C ASN A 677 -0.94 27.22 7.20
N VAL A 678 -1.92 27.53 8.04
CA VAL A 678 -2.40 26.65 9.13
C VAL A 678 -3.02 25.36 8.61
N ARG A 679 -3.64 25.39 7.43
CA ARG A 679 -4.21 24.19 6.78
C ARG A 679 -3.14 23.14 6.56
N TRP A 680 -1.99 23.50 5.98
CA TRP A 680 -0.94 22.51 5.73
C TRP A 680 -0.28 22.02 7.02
N MET A 681 -0.06 22.92 7.99
CA MET A 681 0.51 22.52 9.28
C MET A 681 -0.39 21.51 10.01
N ASN A 682 -1.71 21.67 9.92
CA ASN A 682 -2.68 20.79 10.55
C ASN A 682 -3.23 19.70 9.62
N MET A 683 -2.45 19.25 8.62
CA MET A 683 -2.91 18.22 7.68
C MET A 683 -3.12 16.85 8.32
N GLU A 684 -2.19 16.41 9.18
CA GLU A 684 -2.29 15.15 9.91
C GLU A 684 -3.48 15.14 10.91
N PRO A 685 -3.65 16.15 11.78
CA PRO A 685 -4.75 16.17 12.76
C PRO A 685 -6.13 16.45 12.16
N TYR A 686 -6.22 16.92 10.91
CA TYR A 686 -7.47 17.38 10.29
C TYR A 686 -8.65 16.41 10.42
N PRO A 687 -8.53 15.10 10.12
CA PRO A 687 -9.67 14.19 10.22
C PRO A 687 -10.14 13.98 11.67
N LEU A 688 -9.23 13.93 12.63
CA LEU A 688 -9.56 13.76 14.05
C LEU A 688 -10.20 15.03 14.62
N ASP A 689 -9.66 16.20 14.28
CA ASP A 689 -10.18 17.51 14.69
C ASP A 689 -11.63 17.72 14.21
N LEU A 690 -11.98 17.26 13.00
CA LEU A 690 -13.37 17.32 12.50
C LEU A 690 -14.38 16.56 13.37
N ILE A 691 -13.96 15.46 13.99
CA ILE A 691 -14.83 14.59 14.78
C ILE A 691 -14.93 15.11 16.22
N LEU A 692 -13.77 15.39 16.82
CA LEU A 692 -13.68 15.73 18.23
C LEU A 692 -14.09 17.16 18.51
N LEU A 693 -13.92 18.09 17.57
CA LEU A 693 -14.29 19.51 17.74
C LEU A 693 -15.62 19.88 17.08
N LYS A 694 -16.43 18.88 16.67
CA LYS A 694 -17.68 19.08 15.90
C LYS A 694 -18.69 20.02 16.58
N ASN A 695 -18.70 20.11 17.90
CA ASN A 695 -19.63 20.97 18.64
C ASN A 695 -19.11 22.40 18.84
N THR A 696 -17.79 22.62 18.76
CA THR A 696 -17.17 23.92 19.09
C THR A 696 -17.54 25.05 18.12
N ASN A 697 -17.59 26.28 18.62
CA ASN A 697 -17.84 27.51 17.88
C ASN A 697 -16.60 28.43 17.92
N LEU A 698 -16.60 29.53 17.16
CA LEU A 698 -15.45 30.44 17.08
C LEU A 698 -15.09 31.10 18.43
N GLU A 699 -16.07 31.31 19.30
CA GLU A 699 -15.86 31.88 20.63
C GLU A 699 -15.04 30.92 21.51
N ASP A 700 -15.33 29.62 21.47
CA ASP A 700 -14.57 28.59 22.19
C ASP A 700 -13.08 28.62 21.77
N TRP A 701 -12.81 28.73 20.48
CA TRP A 701 -11.46 28.83 19.90
C TRP A 701 -10.74 30.10 20.34
N ASN A 702 -11.44 31.24 20.32
CA ASN A 702 -10.89 32.50 20.80
C ASN A 702 -10.62 32.47 22.30
N SER A 703 -11.51 31.83 23.07
CA SER A 703 -11.37 31.68 24.53
C SER A 703 -10.13 30.87 24.89
N GLN A 704 -9.93 29.69 24.28
CA GLN A 704 -8.74 28.87 24.56
C GLN A 704 -7.45 29.53 24.03
N ALA A 705 -7.50 30.28 22.91
CA ALA A 705 -6.36 31.06 22.44
C ALA A 705 -5.97 32.16 23.43
N ASN A 706 -6.93 32.93 23.94
CA ASN A 706 -6.71 33.96 24.94
C ASN A 706 -6.20 33.36 26.25
N TYR A 707 -6.77 32.23 26.69
CA TYR A 707 -6.32 31.53 27.88
C TYR A 707 -4.82 31.20 27.83
N ILE A 708 -4.33 30.69 26.69
CA ILE A 708 -2.89 30.43 26.52
C ILE A 708 -2.09 31.75 26.53
N GLN A 709 -2.58 32.81 25.89
CA GLN A 709 -1.90 34.11 25.86
C GLN A 709 -1.74 34.72 27.27
N GLU A 710 -2.75 34.57 28.11
CA GLU A 710 -2.82 35.13 29.47
C GLU A 710 -2.03 34.30 30.49
N ASN A 711 -2.04 32.97 30.38
CA ASN A 711 -1.43 32.08 31.37
C ASN A 711 0.01 31.68 31.03
N LEU A 712 0.44 31.76 29.77
CA LEU A 712 1.82 31.47 29.38
C LEU A 712 2.62 32.78 29.25
N THR A 713 3.21 33.26 30.34
CA THR A 713 3.95 34.53 30.34
C THR A 713 5.27 34.44 29.57
N ASP A 714 5.85 35.59 29.19
CA ASP A 714 7.16 35.60 28.53
C ASP A 714 8.26 35.02 29.44
N ALA A 715 8.14 35.22 30.76
CA ALA A 715 9.05 34.64 31.76
C ALA A 715 8.87 33.12 31.87
N ASP A 716 7.66 32.60 31.68
CA ASP A 716 7.43 31.15 31.60
C ASP A 716 8.07 30.55 30.35
N ILE A 717 7.96 31.24 29.21
CA ILE A 717 8.65 30.84 27.97
C ILE A 717 10.16 30.81 28.17
N ASP A 718 10.73 31.81 28.84
CA ASP A 718 12.17 31.86 29.06
C ASP A 718 12.65 30.72 29.98
N ARG A 719 11.96 30.53 31.12
CA ARG A 719 12.30 29.49 32.10
C ARG A 719 12.11 28.06 31.58
N ALA A 720 11.17 27.84 30.66
CA ALA A 720 10.86 26.51 30.16
C ALA A 720 12.07 25.80 29.51
N PHE A 721 13.05 26.55 29.00
CA PHE A 721 14.26 26.03 28.34
C PHE A 721 15.47 25.90 29.27
N GLU A 722 15.37 26.31 30.55
CA GLU A 722 16.48 26.23 31.50
C GLU A 722 16.87 24.79 31.86
N ASN A 723 15.96 23.82 31.66
CA ASN A 723 16.20 22.40 31.90
C ASN A 723 16.97 21.69 30.77
N LEU A 724 17.26 22.38 29.67
CA LEU A 724 18.11 21.85 28.62
C LEU A 724 19.57 21.77 29.10
N PRO A 725 20.41 20.87 28.56
CA PRO A 725 21.85 20.89 28.85
C PRO A 725 22.46 22.26 28.59
N LYS A 726 23.33 22.74 29.50
CA LYS A 726 23.91 24.09 29.41
C LYS A 726 24.65 24.32 28.09
N GLU A 727 25.25 23.27 27.54
CA GLU A 727 26.01 23.30 26.29
C GLU A 727 25.14 23.57 25.06
N VAL A 728 23.82 23.44 25.15
CA VAL A 728 22.88 23.70 24.03
C VAL A 728 22.03 24.96 24.22
N GLN A 729 22.14 25.64 25.36
CA GLN A 729 21.45 26.91 25.64
C GLN A 729 22.16 28.09 24.98
N ASP A 730 22.12 28.15 23.64
CA ASP A 730 22.77 29.19 22.85
C ASP A 730 21.77 30.11 22.11
N GLU A 731 22.28 30.95 21.21
CA GLU A 731 21.52 31.89 20.38
C GLU A 731 20.35 31.24 19.60
N THR A 732 20.39 29.94 19.33
CA THR A 732 19.29 29.24 18.65
C THR A 732 18.11 29.01 19.58
N ILE A 733 18.36 28.75 20.87
CA ILE A 733 17.29 28.69 21.87
C ILE A 733 16.68 30.08 22.06
N ALA A 734 17.51 31.14 22.10
CA ALA A 734 17.02 32.52 22.16
C ALA A 734 16.13 32.88 20.95
N ASP A 735 16.50 32.46 19.74
CA ASP A 735 15.70 32.63 18.52
C ASP A 735 14.37 31.84 18.58
N ILE A 736 14.37 30.61 19.12
CA ILE A 736 13.14 29.83 19.35
C ILE A 736 12.22 30.55 20.34
N GLN A 737 12.75 31.01 21.48
CA GLN A 737 11.99 31.75 22.50
C GLN A 737 11.39 33.04 21.92
N GLN A 738 12.17 33.81 21.16
CA GLN A 738 11.69 35.01 20.48
C GLN A 738 10.52 34.70 19.54
N LYS A 739 10.67 33.70 18.66
CA LYS A 739 9.62 33.29 17.72
C LYS A 739 8.38 32.79 18.45
N LEU A 740 8.54 32.07 19.57
CA LEU A 740 7.44 31.58 20.39
C LEU A 740 6.65 32.74 21.00
N LYS A 741 7.33 33.75 21.56
CA LYS A 741 6.70 34.99 22.06
C LYS A 741 5.94 35.72 20.97
N VAL A 742 6.51 35.85 19.77
CA VAL A 742 5.81 36.47 18.62
C VAL A 742 4.62 35.64 18.15
N ARG A 743 4.71 34.31 18.13
CA ARG A 743 3.56 33.46 17.79
C ARG A 743 2.46 33.56 18.81
N LYS A 744 2.79 33.62 20.10
CA LYS A 744 1.82 33.73 21.19
C LYS A 744 0.88 34.91 20.94
N THR A 745 1.39 36.07 20.51
CA THR A 745 0.55 37.26 20.23
C THR A 745 -0.42 37.08 19.05
N LYS A 746 -0.19 36.09 18.17
CA LYS A 746 -1.00 35.81 16.97
C LYS A 746 -1.92 34.60 17.11
N LEU A 747 -1.98 33.94 18.28
CA LEU A 747 -2.72 32.67 18.44
C LEU A 747 -4.19 32.76 18.04
N LYS A 748 -4.86 33.86 18.40
CA LYS A 748 -6.25 34.10 18.02
C LYS A 748 -6.46 34.09 16.50
N GLU A 749 -5.53 34.67 15.74
CA GLU A 749 -5.56 34.64 14.27
C GLU A 749 -5.37 33.21 13.75
N PHE A 750 -4.40 32.47 14.29
CA PHE A 750 -4.13 31.10 13.88
C PHE A 750 -5.32 30.17 14.16
N ALA A 751 -5.91 30.28 15.35
CA ALA A 751 -7.12 29.59 15.77
C ALA A 751 -8.30 29.89 14.83
N THR A 752 -8.57 31.17 14.55
CA THR A 752 -9.67 31.59 13.66
C THR A 752 -9.50 31.02 12.25
N ARG A 753 -8.31 31.15 11.66
CA ARG A 753 -8.04 30.64 10.30
C ARG A 753 -8.18 29.13 10.22
N TYR A 754 -7.79 28.40 11.27
CA TYR A 754 -7.93 26.93 11.28
C TYR A 754 -9.37 26.50 11.54
N PHE A 755 -10.11 27.19 12.42
CA PHE A 755 -11.54 27.00 12.59
C PHE A 755 -12.28 27.11 11.26
N ASP A 756 -12.01 28.17 10.46
CA ASP A 756 -12.65 28.34 9.15
C ASP A 756 -12.33 27.19 8.17
N VAL A 757 -11.12 26.59 8.27
CA VAL A 757 -10.76 25.39 7.49
C VAL A 757 -11.60 24.17 7.91
N LEU A 758 -11.86 23.99 9.20
CA LEU A 758 -12.72 22.91 9.71
C LEU A 758 -14.19 23.13 9.35
N GLN A 759 -14.65 24.38 9.21
CA GLN A 759 -16.04 24.68 8.83
C GLN A 759 -16.34 24.45 7.35
N GLU A 760 -15.34 24.30 6.47
CA GLU A 760 -15.57 24.12 5.02
C GLU A 760 -16.30 22.80 4.71
N LYS A 761 -15.92 21.72 5.42
CA LYS A 761 -16.46 20.36 5.26
C LYS A 761 -16.76 19.77 6.63
N ILE A 762 -18.02 19.47 6.88
CA ILE A 762 -18.48 18.91 8.14
C ILE A 762 -18.81 17.43 7.96
N SER A 763 -18.33 16.58 8.87
CA SER A 763 -18.68 15.17 8.95
C SER A 763 -19.30 14.88 10.31
N LEU A 764 -20.55 14.46 10.32
CA LEU A 764 -21.32 14.06 11.50
C LEU A 764 -21.66 12.58 11.38
N ALA A 765 -21.41 11.82 12.44
CA ALA A 765 -21.75 10.41 12.51
C ALA A 765 -22.70 10.16 13.68
N GLY A 766 -23.64 9.24 13.44
CA GLY A 766 -24.50 8.60 14.42
C GLY A 766 -23.77 7.64 15.33
N THR A 767 -24.54 6.72 15.89
CA THR A 767 -24.08 5.57 16.65
C THR A 767 -24.35 4.29 15.88
N ILE A 768 -23.90 3.15 16.40
CA ILE A 768 -24.28 1.84 15.87
C ILE A 768 -25.70 1.40 16.32
N ASN A 769 -26.44 2.30 16.98
CA ASN A 769 -27.85 2.10 17.34
C ASN A 769 -28.70 3.07 16.52
N LYS A 770 -30.02 2.90 16.59
CA LYS A 770 -30.98 3.75 15.88
C LYS A 770 -30.84 5.23 16.24
N ASP A 771 -30.54 6.05 15.25
CA ASP A 771 -30.47 7.51 15.34
C ASP A 771 -31.54 8.18 14.43
N LYS A 772 -31.99 9.36 14.85
CA LYS A 772 -32.86 10.22 14.05
C LYS A 772 -32.22 11.58 13.81
N PHE A 773 -32.09 11.96 12.55
CA PHE A 773 -31.54 13.26 12.14
C PHE A 773 -32.64 14.16 11.60
N ILE A 774 -32.78 15.36 12.15
CA ILE A 774 -33.64 16.42 11.62
C ILE A 774 -32.77 17.53 11.03
N ILE A 775 -32.94 17.80 9.74
CA ILE A 775 -32.16 18.78 8.97
C ILE A 775 -33.10 19.87 8.48
N THR A 776 -33.01 21.05 9.08
CA THR A 776 -33.84 22.22 8.75
C THR A 776 -33.09 23.16 7.81
N LYS A 777 -33.60 23.33 6.58
CA LYS A 777 -33.05 24.25 5.58
C LYS A 777 -33.65 25.64 5.74
N ASN A 778 -32.80 26.60 6.08
CA ASN A 778 -33.12 28.03 6.12
C ASN A 778 -32.58 28.75 4.86
N GLU A 779 -32.85 30.04 4.71
CA GLU A 779 -32.46 30.79 3.50
C GLU A 779 -30.97 30.64 3.13
N ASN A 780 -30.08 30.94 4.09
CA ASN A 780 -28.61 30.90 3.90
C ASN A 780 -27.90 29.94 4.89
N SER A 781 -28.65 29.08 5.57
CA SER A 781 -28.08 28.18 6.59
C SER A 781 -28.84 26.87 6.71
N VAL A 782 -28.21 25.87 7.33
CA VAL A 782 -28.79 24.56 7.62
C VAL A 782 -28.62 24.28 9.10
N GLU A 783 -29.70 23.94 9.80
CA GLU A 783 -29.64 23.44 11.17
C GLU A 783 -29.76 21.91 11.16
N VAL A 784 -28.91 21.23 11.94
CA VAL A 784 -28.95 19.78 12.13
C VAL A 784 -29.21 19.49 13.59
N LYS A 785 -30.18 18.62 13.86
CA LYS A 785 -30.46 18.01 15.15
C LYS A 785 -30.32 16.50 15.03
N GLN A 786 -29.74 15.88 16.04
CA GLN A 786 -29.65 14.42 16.16
C GLN A 786 -30.32 13.98 17.45
N TYR A 787 -31.14 12.95 17.34
CA TYR A 787 -31.84 12.31 18.45
C TYR A 787 -31.42 10.85 18.56
N GLN A 788 -31.17 10.41 19.79
CA GLN A 788 -31.06 9.01 20.12
C GLN A 788 -32.47 8.43 20.28
N LEU A 789 -32.77 7.32 19.60
CA LEU A 789 -34.05 6.63 19.74
C LEU A 789 -33.94 5.57 20.84
N THR A 790 -34.63 5.78 21.95
CA THR A 790 -34.68 4.82 23.07
C THR A 790 -36.05 4.13 23.14
N LYS A 791 -36.22 3.18 24.05
CA LYS A 791 -37.54 2.57 24.31
C LYS A 791 -38.54 3.57 24.90
N ASP A 792 -38.03 4.61 25.56
CA ASP A 792 -38.81 5.55 26.37
C ASP A 792 -39.08 6.89 25.65
N GLY A 793 -38.45 7.14 24.49
CA GLY A 793 -38.68 8.35 23.69
C GLY A 793 -37.53 8.71 22.75
N GLU A 794 -37.47 9.99 22.34
CA GLU A 794 -36.41 10.59 21.54
C GLU A 794 -35.60 11.59 22.39
N ASP A 795 -34.30 11.38 22.56
CA ASP A 795 -33.43 12.27 23.35
C ASP A 795 -32.52 13.10 22.43
N LEU A 796 -32.57 14.43 22.55
CA LEU A 796 -31.73 15.33 21.75
C LEU A 796 -30.26 15.27 22.23
N VAL A 797 -29.36 14.82 21.37
CA VAL A 797 -27.94 14.60 21.69
C VAL A 797 -26.99 15.58 20.98
N PHE A 798 -27.43 16.17 19.87
CA PHE A 798 -26.65 17.16 19.14
C PHE A 798 -27.55 18.16 18.42
N GLN A 799 -27.15 19.44 18.41
CA GLN A 799 -27.78 20.50 17.62
C GLN A 799 -26.73 21.50 17.15
N LYS A 800 -26.72 21.83 15.86
CA LYS A 800 -25.83 22.87 15.32
C LYS A 800 -26.38 23.51 14.05
N LYS A 801 -26.13 24.81 13.90
CA LYS A 801 -26.46 25.60 12.71
C LYS A 801 -25.20 25.94 11.91
N TYR A 802 -25.27 25.73 10.60
CA TYR A 802 -24.18 25.93 9.64
C TYR A 802 -24.57 26.98 8.60
N ASP A 803 -23.69 27.96 8.37
CA ASP A 803 -23.88 29.02 7.38
C ASP A 803 -23.24 28.63 6.03
N ASP A 804 -23.90 28.95 4.92
CA ASP A 804 -23.47 28.56 3.57
C ASP A 804 -22.32 29.40 2.99
N THR A 805 -21.99 30.52 3.64
CA THR A 805 -20.79 31.30 3.33
C THR A 805 -19.53 30.54 3.74
N LYS A 806 -19.57 29.84 4.89
CA LYS A 806 -18.46 29.04 5.43
C LYS A 806 -18.52 27.58 5.03
N THR A 807 -19.68 26.94 5.19
CA THR A 807 -19.85 25.49 4.99
C THR A 807 -20.21 25.19 3.55
N LYS A 808 -19.49 24.24 2.92
CA LYS A 808 -19.73 23.82 1.53
C LYS A 808 -20.36 22.44 1.46
N GLU A 809 -19.93 21.52 2.32
CA GLU A 809 -20.47 20.17 2.38
C GLU A 809 -20.76 19.74 3.83
N LEU A 810 -21.86 19.02 4.00
CA LEU A 810 -22.29 18.41 5.25
C LEU A 810 -22.56 16.93 5.00
N TRP A 811 -21.79 16.06 5.64
CA TRP A 811 -21.91 14.60 5.53
C TRP A 811 -22.50 14.06 6.83
N ILE A 812 -23.67 13.42 6.76
CA ILE A 812 -24.38 12.88 7.92
C ILE A 812 -24.47 11.36 7.73
N TYR A 813 -23.83 10.62 8.63
CA TYR A 813 -23.77 9.16 8.60
C TYR A 813 -24.66 8.56 9.70
N GLY A 814 -25.44 7.54 9.36
CA GLY A 814 -26.27 6.75 10.28
C GLY A 814 -25.50 5.61 10.93
N LEU A 815 -24.61 4.98 10.17
CA LEU A 815 -23.72 3.86 10.53
C LEU A 815 -24.37 2.48 10.44
N GLU A 816 -25.03 2.02 11.49
CA GLU A 816 -25.64 0.68 11.60
C GLU A 816 -27.03 0.82 12.25
N GLU A 817 -27.92 -0.16 12.02
CA GLU A 817 -29.34 -0.17 12.46
C GLU A 817 -30.27 0.69 11.60
N ASP A 818 -31.55 0.79 12.00
CA ASP A 818 -32.60 1.41 11.20
C ASP A 818 -32.70 2.91 11.52
N ASP A 819 -32.01 3.75 10.76
CA ASP A 819 -31.93 5.20 11.01
C ASP A 819 -33.03 5.99 10.29
N VAL A 820 -33.35 7.17 10.83
CA VAL A 820 -34.38 8.07 10.29
C VAL A 820 -33.80 9.42 9.94
N TYR A 821 -34.01 9.86 8.70
CA TYR A 821 -33.63 11.19 8.22
C TYR A 821 -34.87 12.02 7.87
N GLU A 822 -34.99 13.20 8.47
CA GLU A 822 -36.03 14.18 8.18
C GLU A 822 -35.40 15.48 7.67
N VAL A 823 -35.64 15.83 6.42
CA VAL A 823 -35.17 17.09 5.82
C VAL A 823 -36.37 17.99 5.55
N ILE A 824 -36.44 19.10 6.29
CA ILE A 824 -37.58 20.02 6.31
C ILE A 824 -37.15 21.45 5.93
N GLY A 825 -38.12 22.26 5.51
CA GLY A 825 -37.94 23.69 5.22
C GLY A 825 -37.63 24.03 3.76
N GLU A 826 -38.10 25.21 3.35
CA GLU A 826 -38.05 25.71 1.96
C GLU A 826 -36.83 26.60 1.66
N GLY A 827 -35.85 26.63 2.58
CA GLY A 827 -34.63 27.40 2.45
C GLY A 827 -33.79 27.08 1.20
N LYS A 828 -33.07 28.08 0.69
CA LYS A 828 -32.27 28.03 -0.56
C LYS A 828 -30.76 27.90 -0.33
N SER A 829 -30.35 27.47 0.87
CA SER A 829 -28.94 27.31 1.24
C SER A 829 -28.13 26.54 0.18
N LYS A 830 -26.91 27.01 -0.06
CA LYS A 830 -25.97 26.41 -1.03
C LYS A 830 -25.19 25.22 -0.48
N ILE A 831 -25.38 24.86 0.80
CA ILE A 831 -24.71 23.71 1.42
C ILE A 831 -25.16 22.41 0.73
N ASN A 832 -24.20 21.59 0.32
CA ASN A 832 -24.47 20.25 -0.23
C ASN A 832 -24.57 19.25 0.93
N ILE A 833 -25.78 18.74 1.17
CA ILE A 833 -26.10 17.82 2.26
C ILE A 833 -26.07 16.39 1.72
N ARG A 834 -25.27 15.54 2.36
CA ARG A 834 -25.19 14.10 2.07
C ARG A 834 -25.70 13.32 3.26
N LEU A 835 -26.68 12.48 3.02
CA LEU A 835 -27.22 11.52 3.98
C LEU A 835 -26.68 10.15 3.60
N ILE A 836 -26.01 9.47 4.52
CA ILE A 836 -25.38 8.17 4.32
C ILE A 836 -25.96 7.23 5.38
N GLY A 837 -26.85 6.34 4.96
CA GLY A 837 -27.55 5.42 5.88
C GLY A 837 -26.58 4.47 6.57
N GLY A 838 -26.16 3.45 5.83
CA GLY A 838 -25.26 2.43 6.34
C GLY A 838 -25.88 1.07 6.10
N TYR A 839 -25.48 0.07 6.89
CA TYR A 839 -26.00 -1.28 6.70
C TYR A 839 -27.18 -1.54 7.64
N ASN A 840 -28.42 -1.44 7.14
CA ASN A 840 -29.71 -2.00 7.63
C ASN A 840 -30.86 -1.19 6.94
N HIS A 841 -32.07 -1.13 7.51
CA HIS A 841 -33.22 -0.46 6.88
C HIS A 841 -33.35 1.00 7.30
N ASP A 842 -33.01 1.92 6.41
CA ASP A 842 -33.12 3.36 6.69
C ASP A 842 -34.38 4.00 6.10
N THR A 843 -34.88 5.05 6.77
CA THR A 843 -36.02 5.84 6.33
C THR A 843 -35.63 7.28 6.03
N TYR A 844 -35.91 7.73 4.80
CA TYR A 844 -35.60 9.08 4.32
C TYR A 844 -36.87 9.87 4.02
N ASN A 845 -37.18 10.86 4.84
CA ASN A 845 -38.27 11.81 4.66
C ASN A 845 -37.69 13.17 4.23
N VAL A 846 -37.75 13.48 2.93
CA VAL A 846 -37.15 14.71 2.36
C VAL A 846 -38.22 15.53 1.64
N GLU A 847 -38.65 16.62 2.29
CA GLU A 847 -39.62 17.57 1.72
C GLU A 847 -39.00 18.33 0.53
N ASN A 848 -37.80 18.89 0.74
CA ASN A 848 -37.08 19.71 -0.24
C ASN A 848 -35.69 19.12 -0.58
N GLY A 849 -35.64 18.32 -1.65
CA GLY A 849 -34.44 17.62 -2.12
C GLY A 849 -33.34 18.45 -2.77
N LYS A 850 -33.53 19.75 -2.99
CA LYS A 850 -32.50 20.60 -3.61
C LYS A 850 -31.23 20.64 -2.75
N ASN A 851 -30.08 20.35 -3.34
CA ASN A 851 -28.77 20.21 -2.67
C ASN A 851 -28.71 19.07 -1.63
N VAL A 852 -29.64 18.11 -1.67
CA VAL A 852 -29.62 16.91 -0.82
C VAL A 852 -29.30 15.68 -1.68
N LYS A 853 -28.40 14.85 -1.18
CA LYS A 853 -27.99 13.58 -1.82
C LYS A 853 -28.07 12.44 -0.81
N ILE A 854 -28.70 11.34 -1.20
CA ILE A 854 -28.82 10.13 -0.37
C ILE A 854 -27.86 9.07 -0.91
N TYR A 855 -27.07 8.45 -0.04
CA TYR A 855 -26.16 7.34 -0.31
C TYR A 855 -26.53 6.17 0.58
N ASP A 856 -26.67 4.99 -0.02
CA ASP A 856 -27.04 3.80 0.72
C ASP A 856 -26.76 2.50 -0.04
N PHE A 857 -26.75 1.39 0.69
CA PHE A 857 -26.59 0.05 0.15
C PHE A 857 -27.82 -0.40 -0.65
N LYS A 858 -27.62 -0.73 -1.93
CA LYS A 858 -28.69 -1.28 -2.79
C LYS A 858 -29.26 -2.60 -2.28
N ALA A 859 -28.47 -3.38 -1.54
CA ALA A 859 -28.91 -4.62 -0.92
C ALA A 859 -29.98 -4.41 0.17
N GLN A 860 -30.08 -3.21 0.76
CA GLN A 860 -31.03 -2.89 1.81
C GLN A 860 -32.36 -2.38 1.24
N LYS A 861 -33.46 -2.70 1.91
CA LYS A 861 -34.83 -2.37 1.45
C LYS A 861 -35.32 -1.06 2.04
N ASN A 862 -34.60 0.04 1.83
CA ASN A 862 -34.84 1.32 2.52
C ASN A 862 -36.11 2.05 2.05
N THR A 863 -36.66 2.91 2.91
CA THR A 863 -37.85 3.71 2.64
C THR A 863 -37.46 5.11 2.17
N TYR A 864 -37.95 5.55 1.00
CA TYR A 864 -37.57 6.85 0.41
C TYR A 864 -38.78 7.75 0.12
N ASN A 865 -39.20 8.53 1.11
CA ASN A 865 -40.19 9.60 0.99
C ASN A 865 -39.50 10.92 0.59
N ALA A 866 -38.86 10.93 -0.58
CA ALA A 866 -37.99 12.03 -1.02
C ALA A 866 -38.33 12.51 -2.43
N LYS A 867 -38.86 13.73 -2.57
CA LYS A 867 -39.13 14.39 -3.86
C LYS A 867 -37.92 15.21 -4.31
N SER A 868 -37.62 15.24 -5.61
CA SER A 868 -36.54 16.06 -6.20
C SER A 868 -35.14 15.91 -5.57
N THR A 869 -34.87 14.75 -4.95
CA THR A 869 -33.59 14.43 -4.28
C THR A 869 -32.75 13.51 -5.15
N THR A 870 -31.43 13.72 -5.19
CA THR A 870 -30.53 12.80 -5.92
C THR A 870 -30.25 11.57 -5.05
N LYS A 871 -30.51 10.37 -5.56
CA LYS A 871 -30.28 9.10 -4.86
C LYS A 871 -29.13 8.33 -5.52
N HIS A 872 -28.14 7.95 -4.74
CA HIS A 872 -26.99 7.15 -5.14
C HIS A 872 -27.04 5.80 -4.40
N ILE A 873 -27.95 4.93 -4.82
CA ILE A 873 -28.18 3.63 -4.17
C ILE A 873 -27.35 2.56 -4.88
N THR A 874 -26.26 2.14 -4.25
CA THR A 874 -25.25 1.24 -4.83
C THR A 874 -24.73 0.27 -3.79
N ASN A 875 -24.06 -0.81 -4.17
CA ASN A 875 -23.36 -1.68 -3.20
C ASN A 875 -21.88 -1.31 -3.05
N ASP A 876 -21.50 -0.10 -3.45
CA ASP A 876 -20.12 0.41 -3.33
C ASP A 876 -19.76 0.55 -1.85
N TYR A 877 -18.94 -0.36 -1.34
CA TYR A 877 -18.70 -0.47 0.09
C TYR A 877 -18.03 0.78 0.64
N GLU A 878 -17.04 1.34 -0.06
CA GLU A 878 -16.31 2.53 0.39
C GLU A 878 -17.19 3.79 0.44
N VAL A 879 -18.13 3.94 -0.50
CA VAL A 879 -19.03 5.11 -0.55
C VAL A 879 -20.06 5.07 0.57
N ASN A 880 -20.55 3.90 0.94
CA ASN A 880 -21.63 3.72 1.91
C ASN A 880 -21.13 3.43 3.34
N THR A 881 -19.82 3.26 3.53
CA THR A 881 -19.25 2.96 4.85
C THR A 881 -18.57 4.19 5.44
N TYR A 882 -18.80 4.42 6.73
CA TYR A 882 -18.13 5.48 7.46
C TYR A 882 -16.64 5.19 7.64
N ASN A 883 -15.80 6.10 7.16
CA ASN A 883 -14.37 6.13 7.44
C ASN A 883 -13.99 7.54 7.90
N TRP A 884 -13.54 7.64 9.14
CA TRP A 884 -13.25 8.91 9.78
C TRP A 884 -12.00 9.60 9.20
N LYS A 885 -11.08 8.85 8.58
CA LYS A 885 -9.90 9.35 7.83
C LYS A 885 -10.24 9.72 6.37
N HIS A 886 -11.50 9.64 5.97
CA HIS A 886 -11.93 9.94 4.60
C HIS A 886 -11.71 11.41 4.21
N PRO A 887 -12.06 12.43 5.02
CA PRO A 887 -11.86 13.83 4.67
C PRO A 887 -10.39 14.16 4.35
N LYS A 888 -10.13 14.76 3.18
CA LYS A 888 -8.77 15.19 2.75
C LYS A 888 -8.80 16.54 2.05
N TYR A 889 -7.65 17.23 2.08
CA TYR A 889 -7.46 18.49 1.37
C TYR A 889 -7.27 18.31 -0.13
N ASN A 890 -7.78 19.28 -0.89
CA ASN A 890 -7.37 19.49 -2.29
C ASN A 890 -5.93 20.01 -2.32
N PHE A 891 -5.15 19.67 -3.34
CA PHE A 891 -3.75 20.12 -3.46
C PHE A 891 -3.30 20.30 -4.90
N PHE A 892 -2.28 21.14 -5.07
CA PHE A 892 -1.56 21.35 -6.33
C PHE A 892 -0.11 20.89 -6.17
N ALA A 893 0.45 20.21 -7.17
CA ALA A 893 1.84 19.75 -7.21
C ALA A 893 2.39 19.77 -8.64
N GLY A 894 3.65 20.14 -8.85
CA GLY A 894 4.27 20.11 -10.18
C GLY A 894 5.72 19.66 -10.19
N TYR A 895 6.15 19.02 -11.27
CA TYR A 895 7.44 18.33 -11.41
C TYR A 895 8.07 18.57 -12.79
N PRO A 896 9.40 18.76 -12.89
CA PRO A 896 10.12 18.79 -14.16
C PRO A 896 10.35 17.37 -14.72
N MET A 897 10.54 17.26 -16.04
CA MET A 897 10.82 16.01 -16.77
C MET A 897 11.89 16.26 -17.85
N ALA A 898 12.69 15.24 -18.20
CA ALA A 898 13.67 15.33 -19.29
C ALA A 898 13.80 13.99 -20.04
N ASN A 899 13.77 14.02 -21.37
CA ASN A 899 13.97 12.84 -22.24
C ASN A 899 14.94 13.15 -23.38
N PHE A 900 15.50 12.13 -24.03
CA PHE A 900 16.37 12.33 -25.20
C PHE A 900 16.13 11.28 -26.29
N ASN A 901 16.02 11.74 -27.54
CA ASN A 901 16.20 10.88 -28.72
C ASN A 901 16.81 11.68 -29.90
N PRO A 902 17.44 11.02 -30.89
CA PRO A 902 18.15 11.73 -31.96
C PRO A 902 17.27 12.60 -32.86
N ASP A 903 15.99 12.27 -33.02
CA ASP A 903 15.07 13.02 -33.90
C ASP A 903 14.52 14.28 -33.19
N ASP A 904 14.29 14.22 -31.87
CA ASP A 904 13.72 15.30 -31.06
C ASP A 904 14.74 16.11 -30.26
N GLY A 905 15.96 15.60 -30.09
CA GLY A 905 16.98 16.17 -29.22
C GLY A 905 16.67 15.95 -27.74
N VAL A 906 17.06 16.92 -26.90
CA VAL A 906 16.67 16.95 -25.50
C VAL A 906 15.24 17.51 -25.41
N ILE A 907 14.36 16.77 -24.74
CA ILE A 907 12.99 17.20 -24.47
C ILE A 907 12.95 17.65 -23.01
N LEU A 908 12.70 18.95 -22.78
CA LEU A 908 12.55 19.51 -21.45
C LEU A 908 11.07 19.73 -21.15
N GLY A 909 10.57 19.08 -20.10
CA GLY A 909 9.15 19.04 -19.76
C GLY A 909 8.85 19.52 -18.34
N PHE A 910 7.59 19.89 -18.12
CA PHE A 910 7.01 20.13 -16.80
C PHE A 910 5.59 19.58 -16.75
N VAL A 911 5.21 18.98 -15.62
CA VAL A 911 3.84 18.52 -15.35
C VAL A 911 3.32 19.15 -14.06
N ALA A 912 2.15 19.78 -14.12
CA ALA A 912 1.40 20.30 -12.97
C ALA A 912 0.11 19.49 -12.76
N ASN A 913 -0.17 19.13 -11.52
CA ASN A 913 -1.31 18.34 -11.10
C ASN A 913 -2.13 19.13 -10.07
N TYR A 914 -3.43 19.31 -10.31
CA TYR A 914 -4.39 19.73 -9.30
C TYR A 914 -5.31 18.57 -8.95
N THR A 915 -5.29 18.13 -7.69
CA THR A 915 -6.06 17.00 -7.18
C THR A 915 -7.12 17.51 -6.20
N VAL A 916 -8.36 17.09 -6.40
CA VAL A 916 -9.50 17.42 -5.54
C VAL A 916 -10.01 16.15 -4.86
N ASN A 917 -10.23 16.26 -3.55
CA ASN A 917 -10.65 15.20 -2.67
C ASN A 917 -11.97 15.59 -1.99
N ASN A 918 -13.08 15.18 -2.57
CA ASN A 918 -14.44 15.31 -2.01
C ASN A 918 -14.97 13.91 -1.62
N PHE A 919 -16.27 13.82 -1.33
CA PHE A 919 -16.91 12.61 -0.80
C PHE A 919 -16.75 11.36 -1.68
N ILE A 920 -17.02 11.45 -2.99
CA ILE A 920 -16.79 10.30 -3.89
C ILE A 920 -15.34 10.34 -4.35
N ARG A 921 -14.56 9.30 -4.03
CA ARG A 921 -13.12 9.25 -4.25
C ARG A 921 -12.71 7.83 -4.63
N ASP A 922 -11.85 7.63 -5.64
CA ASP A 922 -11.05 6.39 -5.75
C ASP A 922 -9.92 6.46 -6.82
N PRO A 923 -8.69 6.95 -6.52
CA PRO A 923 -8.18 7.42 -5.23
C PRO A 923 -8.33 8.94 -5.00
N PHE A 924 -8.90 9.68 -5.95
CA PHE A 924 -9.24 11.11 -5.88
C PHE A 924 -10.65 11.33 -6.44
N THR A 925 -11.26 12.50 -6.25
CA THR A 925 -12.54 12.85 -6.91
C THR A 925 -12.30 13.35 -8.32
N GLN A 926 -11.37 14.29 -8.47
CA GLN A 926 -10.92 14.74 -9.78
C GLN A 926 -9.43 15.05 -9.77
N LYS A 927 -8.79 14.83 -10.91
CA LYS A 927 -7.39 15.16 -11.13
C LYS A 927 -7.25 15.87 -12.47
N HIS A 928 -6.62 17.03 -12.43
CA HIS A 928 -6.27 17.83 -13.60
C HIS A 928 -4.76 17.81 -13.75
N SER A 929 -4.27 17.33 -14.88
CA SER A 929 -2.84 17.24 -15.18
C SER A 929 -2.54 18.09 -16.41
N LEU A 930 -1.71 19.11 -16.26
CA LEU A 930 -1.21 19.96 -17.34
C LEU A 930 0.26 19.62 -17.57
N SER A 931 0.62 19.27 -18.79
CA SER A 931 1.99 18.99 -19.22
C SER A 931 2.41 19.98 -20.29
N ALA A 932 3.67 20.41 -20.27
CA ALA A 932 4.26 21.24 -21.31
C ALA A 932 5.67 20.72 -21.60
N ASN A 933 6.00 20.44 -22.85
CA ASN A 933 7.35 20.04 -23.25
C ASN A 933 7.89 20.90 -24.37
N TYR A 934 9.21 21.10 -24.34
CA TYR A 934 10.01 21.81 -25.32
C TYR A 934 11.01 20.86 -25.97
N TYR A 935 11.10 20.88 -27.31
CA TYR A 935 11.92 19.97 -28.13
C TYR A 935 13.10 20.74 -28.71
N THR A 936 14.34 20.48 -28.24
CA THR A 936 15.49 21.32 -28.62
C THR A 936 15.88 21.21 -30.08
N SER A 937 15.62 20.07 -30.75
CA SER A 937 16.00 19.88 -32.15
C SER A 937 15.15 20.66 -33.14
N THR A 938 13.94 21.05 -32.76
CA THR A 938 12.98 21.72 -33.65
C THR A 938 12.53 23.09 -33.14
N GLY A 939 12.75 23.37 -31.85
CA GLY A 939 12.16 24.54 -31.18
C GLY A 939 10.66 24.42 -30.93
N GLY A 940 10.07 23.24 -31.15
CA GLY A 940 8.64 22.99 -30.97
C GLY A 940 8.22 22.89 -29.51
N PHE A 941 6.94 23.15 -29.26
CA PHE A 941 6.29 22.91 -27.98
C PHE A 941 5.06 22.01 -28.14
N ASN A 942 4.79 21.20 -27.13
CA ASN A 942 3.47 20.61 -26.93
C ASN A 942 2.94 20.88 -25.52
N VAL A 943 1.63 21.13 -25.43
CA VAL A 943 0.91 21.29 -24.17
C VAL A 943 -0.21 20.26 -24.14
N GLY A 944 -0.23 19.44 -23.09
CA GLY A 944 -1.26 18.42 -22.87
C GLY A 944 -2.05 18.68 -21.60
N TYR A 945 -3.37 18.59 -21.66
CA TYR A 945 -4.25 18.62 -20.49
C TYR A 945 -4.99 17.29 -20.38
N LYS A 946 -5.03 16.74 -19.17
CA LYS A 946 -5.79 15.54 -18.82
C LYS A 946 -6.63 15.77 -17.56
N GLY A 947 -7.94 15.78 -17.72
CA GLY A 947 -8.91 15.80 -16.63
C GLY A 947 -9.49 14.40 -16.41
N ILE A 948 -9.49 13.92 -15.17
CA ILE A 948 -10.15 12.68 -14.77
C ILE A 948 -11.11 13.01 -13.64
N PHE A 949 -12.37 12.59 -13.75
CA PHE A 949 -13.43 12.78 -12.75
C PHE A 949 -13.96 11.40 -12.37
N LYS A 950 -13.69 10.96 -11.14
CA LYS A 950 -14.03 9.63 -10.66
C LYS A 950 -15.52 9.48 -10.38
N LYS A 951 -16.10 8.36 -10.83
CA LYS A 951 -17.53 8.03 -10.61
C LYS A 951 -18.46 9.22 -10.89
N ALA A 952 -18.16 9.99 -11.94
CA ALA A 952 -18.88 11.22 -12.30
C ALA A 952 -20.26 10.93 -12.91
N ILE A 953 -20.41 9.77 -13.56
CA ILE A 953 -21.65 9.31 -14.18
C ILE A 953 -21.96 7.91 -13.63
N ALA A 954 -22.75 7.85 -12.56
CA ALA A 954 -22.96 6.63 -11.78
C ALA A 954 -21.61 6.00 -11.35
N SER A 955 -21.31 4.77 -11.79
CA SER A 955 -20.04 4.09 -11.50
C SER A 955 -18.95 4.28 -12.58
N TRP A 956 -19.18 5.17 -13.56
CA TRP A 956 -18.24 5.47 -14.63
C TRP A 956 -17.47 6.76 -14.32
N ASP A 957 -16.18 6.74 -14.63
CA ASP A 957 -15.29 7.89 -14.64
C ASP A 957 -15.54 8.70 -15.91
N ALA A 958 -15.51 10.03 -15.81
CA ALA A 958 -15.44 10.92 -16.98
C ALA A 958 -14.00 11.38 -17.18
N GLY A 959 -13.59 11.54 -18.42
CA GLY A 959 -12.24 11.95 -18.81
C GLY A 959 -12.28 13.05 -19.88
N ILE A 960 -11.26 13.91 -19.87
CA ILE A 960 -11.02 14.89 -20.92
C ILE A 960 -9.53 14.87 -21.23
N ASP A 961 -9.17 14.50 -22.45
CA ASP A 961 -7.81 14.67 -22.95
C ASP A 961 -7.79 15.81 -23.97
N ALA A 962 -6.85 16.75 -23.84
CA ALA A 962 -6.63 17.80 -24.82
C ALA A 962 -5.14 17.96 -25.09
N THR A 963 -4.74 18.21 -26.33
CA THR A 963 -3.34 18.41 -26.70
C THR A 963 -3.24 19.49 -27.76
N TYR A 964 -2.25 20.37 -27.60
CA TYR A 964 -1.90 21.38 -28.56
C TYR A 964 -0.41 21.26 -28.91
N THR A 965 -0.07 21.37 -30.18
CA THR A 965 1.33 21.46 -30.66
C THR A 965 1.51 22.74 -31.46
N THR A 966 2.68 23.37 -31.31
CA THR A 966 3.05 24.55 -32.10
C THR A 966 3.43 24.18 -33.54
N PRO A 967 3.45 25.13 -34.48
CA PRO A 967 3.94 24.88 -35.84
C PRO A 967 5.38 24.33 -35.95
N PHE A 968 6.22 24.55 -34.93
CA PHE A 968 7.59 24.00 -34.89
C PHE A 968 7.67 22.57 -34.33
N PHE A 969 6.55 22.00 -33.87
CA PHE A 969 6.49 20.59 -33.53
C PHE A 969 6.63 19.78 -34.82
N ALA A 970 7.57 18.83 -34.82
CA ALA A 970 7.87 18.05 -36.01
C ALA A 970 7.55 16.57 -35.80
N ARG A 971 7.08 15.95 -36.87
CA ARG A 971 7.11 14.50 -37.08
C ARG A 971 8.05 14.19 -38.23
N THR A 972 8.18 12.93 -38.58
CA THR A 972 9.00 12.46 -39.69
C THR A 972 8.15 11.72 -40.71
N PHE A 973 8.47 11.87 -42.00
CA PHE A 973 7.78 11.17 -43.09
C PHE A 973 8.75 10.92 -44.25
N PHE A 974 8.79 9.67 -44.71
CA PHE A 974 9.70 9.18 -45.76
C PHE A 974 8.96 8.65 -46.99
N GLY A 975 7.62 8.78 -47.03
CA GLY A 975 6.74 8.18 -48.04
C GLY A 975 5.91 7.02 -47.48
N LEU A 976 4.83 6.68 -48.20
CA LEU A 976 4.02 5.50 -47.91
C LEU A 976 4.64 4.26 -48.56
N GLY A 977 4.61 3.15 -47.82
CA GLY A 977 5.15 1.86 -48.24
C GLY A 977 6.24 1.34 -47.31
N ASN A 978 6.49 0.05 -47.42
CA ASN A 978 7.45 -0.68 -46.61
C ASN A 978 8.89 -0.51 -47.11
N GLU A 979 9.08 -0.16 -48.38
CA GLU A 979 10.39 0.05 -48.99
C GLU A 979 10.73 1.53 -49.27
N SER A 980 10.12 2.46 -48.51
CA SER A 980 10.45 3.88 -48.60
C SER A 980 11.94 4.16 -48.38
N VAL A 981 12.50 5.07 -49.17
CA VAL A 981 13.94 5.34 -49.22
C VAL A 981 14.33 6.37 -48.14
N ASN A 982 15.54 6.24 -47.58
CA ASN A 982 16.15 7.21 -46.66
C ASN A 982 17.61 7.40 -47.09
N ASN A 983 17.87 8.42 -47.91
CA ASN A 983 19.21 8.68 -48.46
C ASN A 983 20.06 9.47 -47.47
N VAL A 984 20.60 8.78 -46.46
CA VAL A 984 21.35 9.41 -45.35
C VAL A 984 22.61 10.15 -45.82
N ASP A 985 23.18 9.78 -46.97
CA ASP A 985 24.38 10.40 -47.54
C ASP A 985 24.10 11.65 -48.39
N GLU A 986 22.86 11.82 -48.87
CA GLU A 986 22.46 12.91 -49.78
C GLU A 986 21.51 13.92 -49.12
N ASP A 987 20.64 13.44 -48.21
CA ASP A 987 19.61 14.26 -47.58
C ASP A 987 20.02 14.73 -46.18
N GLU A 988 19.85 16.02 -45.91
CA GLU A 988 19.88 16.51 -44.54
C GLU A 988 18.75 15.87 -43.71
N ARG A 989 19.00 15.63 -42.42
CA ARG A 989 18.02 15.03 -41.49
C ARG A 989 16.65 15.75 -41.52
N ASP A 990 16.69 17.04 -41.79
CA ASP A 990 15.59 17.97 -41.89
C ASP A 990 14.68 17.72 -43.11
N TYR A 991 15.20 17.18 -44.21
CA TYR A 991 14.43 16.94 -45.43
C TYR A 991 13.13 16.14 -45.18
N ASN A 992 13.21 15.13 -44.30
CA ASN A 992 12.09 14.25 -43.93
C ASN A 992 11.27 14.74 -42.73
N ARG A 993 11.57 15.93 -42.16
CA ARG A 993 10.84 16.49 -41.02
C ARG A 993 9.60 17.27 -41.47
N VAL A 994 8.46 16.93 -40.88
CA VAL A 994 7.15 17.51 -41.14
C VAL A 994 6.73 18.36 -39.96
N ARG A 995 6.66 19.68 -40.16
CA ARG A 995 6.15 20.62 -39.17
C ARG A 995 4.63 20.60 -39.15
N ILE A 996 4.04 20.31 -37.99
CA ILE A 996 2.59 20.13 -37.85
C ILE A 996 2.05 20.78 -36.57
N SER A 997 1.13 21.72 -36.75
CA SER A 997 0.34 22.32 -35.67
C SER A 997 -0.93 21.49 -35.49
N GLN A 998 -1.14 20.94 -34.29
CA GLN A 998 -2.28 20.09 -33.99
C GLN A 998 -3.02 20.59 -32.75
N PHE A 999 -4.36 20.55 -32.80
CA PHE A 999 -5.22 20.66 -31.63
C PHE A 999 -6.09 19.41 -31.55
N LYS A 1000 -6.07 18.71 -30.42
CA LYS A 1000 -6.87 17.51 -30.16
C LYS A 1000 -7.71 17.75 -28.91
N PHE A 1001 -8.97 17.38 -28.97
CA PHE A 1001 -9.90 17.38 -27.83
C PHE A 1001 -10.68 16.08 -27.82
N ALA A 1002 -10.64 15.35 -26.71
CA ALA A 1002 -11.14 13.99 -26.63
C ALA A 1002 -11.81 13.67 -25.28
N PRO A 1003 -13.09 14.04 -25.11
CA PRO A 1003 -13.86 13.66 -23.92
C PRO A 1003 -14.13 12.15 -23.93
N SER A 1004 -14.14 11.53 -22.75
CA SER A 1004 -14.33 10.10 -22.59
C SER A 1004 -15.12 9.73 -21.35
N ILE A 1005 -15.68 8.51 -21.36
CA ILE A 1005 -16.15 7.82 -20.17
C ILE A 1005 -15.39 6.50 -20.03
N SER A 1006 -15.07 6.08 -18.81
CA SER A 1006 -14.38 4.81 -18.58
C SER A 1006 -14.77 4.14 -17.28
N LYS A 1007 -14.65 2.81 -17.24
CA LYS A 1007 -14.86 2.01 -16.03
C LYS A 1007 -13.81 0.92 -15.96
N THR A 1008 -13.21 0.77 -14.78
CA THR A 1008 -12.27 -0.32 -14.48
C THR A 1008 -13.01 -1.34 -13.62
N SER A 1009 -12.97 -2.61 -14.00
CA SER A 1009 -13.54 -3.72 -13.22
C SER A 1009 -12.59 -4.15 -12.11
N TRP A 1010 -13.11 -4.93 -11.15
CA TRP A 1010 -12.31 -5.58 -10.11
C TRP A 1010 -11.15 -6.42 -10.68
N TRP A 1011 -11.36 -7.01 -11.85
CA TRP A 1011 -10.38 -7.83 -12.56
C TRP A 1011 -9.39 -7.01 -13.42
N ASN A 1012 -9.26 -5.71 -13.17
CA ASN A 1012 -8.38 -4.79 -13.92
C ASN A 1012 -8.69 -4.64 -15.42
N PHE A 1013 -9.89 -5.01 -15.87
CA PHE A 1013 -10.36 -4.66 -17.22
C PHE A 1013 -10.93 -3.25 -17.23
N LYS A 1014 -10.34 -2.36 -18.02
CA LYS A 1014 -10.82 -1.01 -18.23
C LYS A 1014 -11.42 -0.87 -19.62
N HIS A 1015 -12.70 -0.48 -19.64
CA HIS A 1015 -13.45 -0.08 -20.83
C HIS A 1015 -13.45 1.45 -20.91
N GLN A 1016 -13.13 2.02 -22.06
CA GLN A 1016 -13.15 3.46 -22.30
C GLN A 1016 -13.78 3.79 -23.64
N PHE A 1017 -14.77 4.68 -23.63
CA PHE A 1017 -15.41 5.24 -24.83
C PHE A 1017 -15.01 6.70 -24.93
N GLN A 1018 -14.48 7.12 -26.07
CA GLN A 1018 -13.94 8.46 -26.27
C GLN A 1018 -14.46 9.02 -27.59
N LEU A 1019 -14.94 10.26 -27.57
CA LEU A 1019 -15.14 11.04 -28.80
C LEU A 1019 -13.87 11.83 -29.06
N ASN A 1020 -13.53 12.09 -30.31
CA ASN A 1020 -12.35 12.87 -30.67
C ASN A 1020 -12.69 13.96 -31.69
N PHE A 1021 -12.07 15.11 -31.50
CA PHE A 1021 -11.95 16.19 -32.47
C PHE A 1021 -10.47 16.50 -32.65
N GLU A 1022 -10.03 16.63 -33.90
CA GLU A 1022 -8.64 16.91 -34.26
C GLU A 1022 -8.59 17.95 -35.36
N HIS A 1023 -7.89 19.05 -35.12
CA HIS A 1023 -7.47 19.98 -36.17
C HIS A 1023 -5.97 19.82 -36.40
N SER A 1024 -5.55 19.62 -37.65
CA SER A 1024 -4.15 19.46 -38.02
C SER A 1024 -3.82 20.34 -39.21
N LYS A 1025 -2.78 21.15 -39.09
CA LYS A 1025 -2.25 21.97 -40.17
C LYS A 1025 -0.77 21.67 -40.37
N VAL A 1026 -0.43 21.16 -41.55
CA VAL A 1026 0.94 20.91 -41.97
C VAL A 1026 1.52 22.20 -42.52
N GLN A 1027 2.76 22.52 -42.17
CA GLN A 1027 3.47 23.66 -42.75
C GLN A 1027 4.06 23.25 -44.11
N TYR A 1028 3.69 23.97 -45.17
CA TYR A 1028 4.30 23.84 -46.47
C TYR A 1028 5.74 24.41 -46.46
N ASN A 1029 6.68 23.67 -47.05
CA ASN A 1029 8.07 24.09 -47.22
C ASN A 1029 8.68 23.36 -48.42
N ASP A 1030 9.08 24.10 -49.45
CA ASP A 1030 9.59 23.57 -50.73
C ASP A 1030 10.85 22.69 -50.55
N ASP A 1031 11.64 22.94 -49.50
CA ASP A 1031 12.88 22.19 -49.21
C ASP A 1031 12.65 20.87 -48.45
N ARG A 1032 11.41 20.40 -48.34
CA ARG A 1032 11.04 19.20 -47.56
C ARG A 1032 10.38 18.15 -48.44
N PHE A 1033 10.56 16.88 -48.09
CA PHE A 1033 10.01 15.73 -48.83
C PHE A 1033 8.49 15.85 -49.04
N ILE A 1034 7.76 16.40 -48.08
CA ILE A 1034 6.31 16.60 -48.16
C ILE A 1034 5.84 17.55 -49.27
N ALA A 1035 6.70 18.42 -49.80
CA ALA A 1035 6.33 19.34 -50.88
C ALA A 1035 6.38 18.65 -52.26
N VAL A 1036 7.17 17.58 -52.40
CA VAL A 1036 7.40 16.87 -53.67
C VAL A 1036 6.79 15.46 -53.69
N SER A 1037 6.39 14.93 -52.53
CA SER A 1037 5.88 13.56 -52.40
C SER A 1037 4.46 13.40 -52.96
N PRO A 1038 4.21 12.44 -53.87
CA PRO A 1038 2.87 12.18 -54.40
C PRO A 1038 1.90 11.59 -53.36
N ASP A 1039 2.42 11.06 -52.25
CA ASP A 1039 1.63 10.52 -51.15
C ASP A 1039 0.97 11.60 -50.26
N VAL A 1040 1.30 12.88 -50.47
CA VAL A 1040 0.80 14.00 -49.67
C VAL A 1040 -0.34 14.69 -50.40
N ASN A 1041 -1.55 14.62 -49.84
CA ASN A 1041 -2.67 15.41 -50.30
C ASN A 1041 -2.43 16.91 -50.00
N PRO A 1042 -2.39 17.82 -50.99
CA PRO A 1042 -2.10 19.24 -50.75
C PRO A 1042 -3.07 19.94 -49.79
N GLU A 1043 -4.28 19.41 -49.60
CA GLU A 1043 -5.26 19.98 -48.67
C GLU A 1043 -4.77 20.00 -47.21
N VAL A 1044 -3.79 19.17 -46.83
CA VAL A 1044 -3.21 19.17 -45.48
C VAL A 1044 -2.54 20.49 -45.10
N PHE A 1045 -2.16 21.32 -46.07
CA PHE A 1045 -1.57 22.64 -45.87
C PHE A 1045 -2.61 23.71 -45.50
N ASN A 1046 -3.88 23.52 -45.88
CA ASN A 1046 -4.99 24.43 -45.60
C ASN A 1046 -5.55 24.26 -44.16
N GLY A 1047 -5.20 23.17 -43.49
CA GLY A 1047 -5.69 22.81 -42.16
C GLY A 1047 -6.93 21.94 -42.24
N GLN A 1048 -6.81 20.70 -41.77
CA GLN A 1048 -7.85 19.69 -41.85
C GLN A 1048 -8.50 19.48 -40.49
N GLN A 1049 -9.81 19.21 -40.48
CA GLN A 1049 -10.59 18.96 -39.25
C GLN A 1049 -11.22 17.57 -39.31
N PHE A 1050 -11.04 16.80 -38.25
CA PHE A 1050 -11.56 15.46 -38.11
C PHE A 1050 -12.39 15.31 -36.84
N ALA A 1051 -13.44 14.52 -36.94
CA ALA A 1051 -14.21 14.06 -35.79
C ALA A 1051 -14.32 12.53 -35.81
N GLY A 1052 -14.46 11.92 -34.64
CA GLY A 1052 -14.46 10.47 -34.54
C GLY A 1052 -14.81 9.93 -33.16
N ALA A 1053 -14.80 8.62 -33.05
CA ALA A 1053 -15.05 7.89 -31.82
C ALA A 1053 -14.06 6.72 -31.68
N ASN A 1054 -13.60 6.47 -30.46
CA ASN A 1054 -12.69 5.40 -30.11
C ASN A 1054 -13.25 4.60 -28.94
N TYR A 1055 -13.17 3.28 -29.04
CA TYR A 1055 -13.35 2.35 -27.94
C TYR A 1055 -12.01 1.72 -27.57
N THR A 1056 -11.64 1.75 -26.29
CA THR A 1056 -10.44 1.11 -25.77
C THR A 1056 -10.81 0.08 -24.70
N LEU A 1057 -10.39 -1.16 -24.90
CA LEU A 1057 -10.34 -2.20 -23.88
C LEU A 1057 -8.90 -2.36 -23.42
N SER A 1058 -8.64 -2.25 -22.12
CA SER A 1058 -7.30 -2.45 -21.57
C SER A 1058 -7.33 -3.39 -20.36
N PHE A 1059 -6.30 -4.21 -20.23
CA PHE A 1059 -6.07 -5.12 -19.12
C PHE A 1059 -4.61 -4.99 -18.70
N LYS A 1060 -4.35 -4.92 -17.38
CA LYS A 1060 -2.99 -4.76 -16.86
C LYS A 1060 -2.82 -5.49 -15.53
N ASN A 1061 -1.92 -6.47 -15.52
CA ASN A 1061 -1.51 -7.21 -14.33
C ASN A 1061 0.02 -7.37 -14.35
N LEU A 1062 0.72 -6.65 -13.47
CA LEU A 1062 2.19 -6.60 -13.44
C LEU A 1062 2.67 -6.73 -12.00
N ASP A 1063 3.62 -7.62 -11.75
CA ASP A 1063 4.18 -7.85 -10.42
C ASP A 1063 4.98 -6.64 -9.87
N LYS A 1064 5.58 -5.84 -10.76
CA LYS A 1064 6.30 -4.60 -10.46
C LYS A 1064 6.00 -3.54 -11.50
N LYS A 1065 5.94 -2.26 -11.09
CA LYS A 1065 5.57 -1.16 -12.01
C LYS A 1065 6.72 -0.74 -12.93
N ALA A 1066 7.91 -0.49 -12.37
CA ALA A 1066 9.04 0.07 -13.12
C ALA A 1066 9.75 -0.98 -14.00
N PHE A 1067 9.98 -2.18 -13.46
CA PHE A 1067 10.62 -3.30 -14.17
C PHE A 1067 9.88 -4.60 -13.87
N PRO A 1068 8.79 -4.89 -14.61
CA PRO A 1068 8.02 -6.12 -14.44
C PRO A 1068 8.89 -7.35 -14.70
N THR A 1069 8.74 -8.37 -13.86
CA THR A 1069 9.39 -9.69 -14.06
C THR A 1069 8.39 -10.77 -14.44
N LEU A 1070 7.12 -10.56 -14.09
CA LEU A 1070 6.00 -11.42 -14.44
C LEU A 1070 4.75 -10.55 -14.65
N GLY A 1071 4.04 -10.74 -15.76
CA GLY A 1071 2.82 -10.00 -16.00
C GLY A 1071 2.37 -9.94 -17.45
N LEU A 1072 1.15 -9.43 -17.64
CA LEU A 1072 0.47 -9.29 -18.90
C LEU A 1072 -0.20 -7.91 -18.98
N GLU A 1073 -0.02 -7.23 -20.10
CA GLU A 1073 -0.78 -6.03 -20.45
C GLU A 1073 -1.31 -6.17 -21.87
N VAL A 1074 -2.61 -5.90 -22.03
CA VAL A 1074 -3.31 -5.96 -23.31
C VAL A 1074 -4.06 -4.65 -23.49
N VAL A 1075 -3.88 -3.98 -24.62
CA VAL A 1075 -4.65 -2.79 -25.00
C VAL A 1075 -5.18 -3.00 -26.40
N LEU A 1076 -6.49 -2.97 -26.56
CA LEU A 1076 -7.18 -3.05 -27.84
C LEU A 1076 -7.95 -1.74 -28.05
N ASN A 1077 -7.73 -1.10 -29.19
CA ASN A 1077 -8.40 0.12 -29.58
C ASN A 1077 -9.09 -0.08 -30.94
N ALA A 1078 -10.37 0.30 -31.01
CA ALA A 1078 -11.13 0.39 -32.24
C ALA A 1078 -11.61 1.83 -32.40
N GLY A 1079 -11.20 2.48 -33.47
CA GLY A 1079 -11.49 3.88 -33.76
C GLY A 1079 -12.15 4.07 -35.11
N TRP A 1080 -12.98 5.10 -35.22
CA TRP A 1080 -13.50 5.62 -36.49
C TRP A 1080 -13.25 7.13 -36.53
N LYS A 1081 -12.84 7.64 -37.69
CA LYS A 1081 -12.54 9.04 -37.92
C LYS A 1081 -13.03 9.49 -39.29
N ALA A 1082 -13.60 10.68 -39.37
CA ALA A 1082 -14.05 11.31 -40.61
C ALA A 1082 -13.58 12.76 -40.68
N ASN A 1083 -13.27 13.23 -41.89
CA ASN A 1083 -13.08 14.66 -42.16
C ASN A 1083 -14.43 15.39 -42.06
N ILE A 1084 -14.48 16.50 -41.33
CA ILE A 1084 -15.73 17.24 -41.07
C ILE A 1084 -16.21 17.96 -42.33
N SER A 1085 -15.29 18.45 -43.15
CA SER A 1085 -15.60 19.14 -44.41
C SER A 1085 -15.89 18.17 -45.55
N ALA A 1086 -15.43 16.92 -45.45
CA ALA A 1086 -15.57 15.88 -46.46
C ALA A 1086 -15.85 14.52 -45.80
N ILE A 1087 -17.07 14.28 -45.33
CA ILE A 1087 -17.39 13.09 -44.51
C ILE A 1087 -17.17 11.74 -45.22
N ASN A 1088 -17.17 11.75 -46.56
CA ASN A 1088 -16.79 10.60 -47.38
C ASN A 1088 -15.32 10.21 -47.21
N GLN A 1089 -14.44 11.15 -46.81
CA GLN A 1089 -13.09 10.89 -46.34
C GLN A 1089 -13.15 10.43 -44.87
N ASN A 1090 -13.48 9.16 -44.68
CA ASN A 1090 -13.49 8.52 -43.36
C ASN A 1090 -12.83 7.14 -43.40
N PHE A 1091 -12.37 6.70 -42.24
CA PHE A 1091 -11.73 5.40 -42.05
C PHE A 1091 -11.94 4.87 -40.64
N ALA A 1092 -11.90 3.55 -40.51
CA ALA A 1092 -11.80 2.85 -39.25
C ALA A 1092 -10.35 2.39 -39.03
N ASN A 1093 -9.88 2.48 -37.79
CA ASN A 1093 -8.58 1.97 -37.39
C ASN A 1093 -8.73 0.99 -36.21
N PHE A 1094 -7.89 -0.03 -36.19
CA PHE A 1094 -7.81 -1.01 -35.13
C PHE A 1094 -6.35 -1.10 -34.68
N ASN A 1095 -6.09 -0.93 -33.40
CA ASN A 1095 -4.76 -1.03 -32.81
C ASN A 1095 -4.77 -2.03 -31.64
N GLY A 1096 -3.77 -2.88 -31.57
CA GLY A 1096 -3.59 -3.85 -30.49
C GLY A 1096 -2.16 -3.85 -29.98
N THR A 1097 -2.01 -3.77 -28.66
CA THR A 1097 -0.75 -3.94 -27.93
C THR A 1097 -0.86 -5.14 -27.00
N LEU A 1098 0.14 -6.02 -27.02
CA LEU A 1098 0.33 -7.12 -26.09
C LEU A 1098 1.74 -7.03 -25.49
N ASN A 1099 1.83 -6.75 -24.19
CA ASN A 1099 3.08 -6.85 -23.44
C ASN A 1099 3.04 -8.09 -22.55
N LEU A 1100 4.05 -8.94 -22.67
CA LEU A 1100 4.22 -10.16 -21.88
C LEU A 1100 5.57 -10.13 -21.17
N PHE A 1101 5.55 -10.36 -19.86
CA PHE A 1101 6.74 -10.50 -19.04
C PHE A 1101 6.74 -11.87 -18.38
N HIS A 1102 7.78 -12.67 -18.62
CA HIS A 1102 7.87 -14.01 -18.08
C HIS A 1102 9.28 -14.31 -17.55
N ARG A 1103 9.36 -14.82 -16.33
CA ARG A 1103 10.61 -15.22 -15.70
C ARG A 1103 11.15 -16.48 -16.36
N ILE A 1104 12.39 -16.46 -16.84
CA ILE A 1104 13.04 -17.63 -17.44
C ILE A 1104 13.57 -18.56 -16.33
N ASP A 1105 14.07 -17.97 -15.24
CA ASP A 1105 14.54 -18.69 -14.05
C ASP A 1105 13.61 -18.50 -12.85
N LYS A 1106 13.70 -19.41 -11.88
CA LYS A 1106 12.87 -19.41 -10.66
C LYS A 1106 12.98 -18.12 -9.83
N LYS A 1107 14.08 -17.35 -9.95
CA LYS A 1107 14.30 -16.11 -9.20
C LYS A 1107 13.97 -14.84 -9.99
N GLY A 1108 13.61 -14.95 -11.27
CA GLY A 1108 13.33 -13.79 -12.13
C GLY A 1108 14.56 -12.90 -12.39
N LYS A 1109 15.78 -13.45 -12.34
CA LYS A 1109 17.01 -12.76 -12.74
C LYS A 1109 17.09 -12.60 -14.25
N PHE A 1110 16.54 -13.56 -14.99
CA PHE A 1110 16.38 -13.54 -16.43
C PHE A 1110 14.90 -13.42 -16.74
N VAL A 1111 14.53 -12.34 -17.43
CA VAL A 1111 13.15 -12.06 -17.81
C VAL A 1111 13.07 -11.97 -19.31
N PHE A 1112 12.17 -12.74 -19.90
CA PHE A 1112 11.73 -12.53 -21.27
C PHE A 1112 10.65 -11.46 -21.26
N ALA A 1113 10.92 -10.34 -21.91
CA ALA A 1113 9.98 -9.24 -22.10
C ALA A 1113 9.64 -9.13 -23.59
N ASN A 1114 8.37 -9.25 -23.92
CA ASN A 1114 7.89 -9.09 -25.28
C ASN A 1114 6.85 -7.96 -25.35
N SER A 1115 6.94 -7.12 -26.38
CA SER A 1115 5.89 -6.17 -26.77
C SER A 1115 5.54 -6.41 -28.22
N SER A 1116 4.29 -6.73 -28.50
CA SER A 1116 3.75 -6.87 -29.86
C SER A 1116 2.73 -5.77 -30.09
N ASN A 1117 2.90 -4.99 -31.15
CA ASN A 1117 1.98 -3.92 -31.53
C ASN A 1117 1.53 -4.13 -32.97
N ALA A 1118 0.25 -3.96 -33.23
CA ALA A 1118 -0.33 -4.06 -34.55
C ALA A 1118 -1.34 -2.95 -34.77
N MET A 1119 -1.36 -2.38 -35.97
CA MET A 1119 -2.38 -1.41 -36.36
C MET A 1119 -2.88 -1.73 -37.76
N MET A 1120 -4.17 -1.52 -38.01
CA MET A 1120 -4.80 -1.67 -39.32
C MET A 1120 -5.78 -0.54 -39.57
N ILE A 1121 -5.72 0.07 -40.74
CA ILE A 1121 -6.71 1.02 -41.27
C ILE A 1121 -7.50 0.30 -42.36
N ASN A 1122 -8.83 0.45 -42.39
CA ASN A 1122 -9.69 -0.33 -43.29
C ASN A 1122 -9.65 0.10 -44.77
N ASN A 1123 -9.29 1.36 -45.06
CA ASN A 1123 -9.24 1.93 -46.42
C ASN A 1123 -8.07 2.93 -46.55
N ASN A 1124 -7.98 3.63 -47.69
CA ASN A 1124 -6.90 4.60 -47.98
C ASN A 1124 -7.33 6.07 -47.81
N ASN A 1125 -8.44 6.34 -47.12
CA ASN A 1125 -8.95 7.69 -46.92
C ASN A 1125 -8.30 8.42 -45.72
N PHE A 1126 -7.09 8.02 -45.33
CA PHE A 1126 -6.33 8.60 -44.22
C PHE A 1126 -5.24 9.53 -44.73
N GLU A 1127 -4.88 10.54 -43.93
CA GLU A 1127 -3.74 11.42 -44.25
C GLU A 1127 -2.41 10.80 -43.78
N PHE A 1128 -1.30 11.15 -44.41
CA PHE A 1128 0.01 10.53 -44.12
C PHE A 1128 0.41 10.57 -42.63
N TYR A 1129 0.07 11.63 -41.89
CA TYR A 1129 0.34 11.75 -40.45
C TYR A 1129 -0.60 10.92 -39.56
N GLN A 1130 -1.59 10.25 -40.15
CA GLN A 1130 -2.51 9.28 -39.54
C GLN A 1130 -2.18 7.84 -39.94
N ALA A 1131 -1.22 7.64 -40.85
CA ALA A 1131 -0.79 6.33 -41.33
C ALA A 1131 -0.30 5.43 -40.19
N ALA A 1132 -0.41 4.12 -40.41
CA ALA A 1132 0.16 3.12 -39.53
C ALA A 1132 1.69 3.15 -39.70
N ALA A 1133 2.39 3.81 -38.78
CA ALA A 1133 3.83 4.06 -38.88
C ALA A 1133 4.67 3.46 -37.74
N ILE A 1134 5.80 2.85 -38.10
CA ILE A 1134 6.79 2.25 -37.19
C ILE A 1134 8.15 2.93 -37.36
N GLY A 1135 8.93 2.98 -36.27
CA GLY A 1135 10.22 3.67 -36.25
C GLY A 1135 10.49 4.38 -34.93
N GLY A 1136 11.73 4.30 -34.42
CA GLY A 1136 12.17 4.98 -33.19
C GLY A 1136 11.29 4.65 -32.00
N ASN A 1137 10.50 5.64 -31.55
CA ASN A 1137 9.59 5.51 -30.41
C ASN A 1137 8.38 4.57 -30.66
N ASN A 1138 8.09 4.21 -31.92
CA ASN A 1138 7.02 3.27 -32.31
C ASN A 1138 7.57 1.85 -32.55
N GLY A 1139 8.37 1.32 -31.61
CA GLY A 1139 8.84 -0.07 -31.59
C GLY A 1139 10.12 -0.34 -32.37
N MET A 1140 10.34 0.23 -33.57
CA MET A 1140 11.56 -0.06 -34.35
C MET A 1140 12.74 0.82 -33.94
N ARG A 1141 13.41 0.50 -32.82
CA ARG A 1141 14.36 1.39 -32.13
C ARG A 1141 15.61 1.76 -32.93
N ALA A 1142 16.05 0.87 -33.81
CA ALA A 1142 17.19 1.08 -34.71
C ALA A 1142 16.92 2.11 -35.82
N TYR A 1143 15.65 2.51 -36.03
CA TYR A 1143 15.24 3.36 -37.15
C TYR A 1143 14.80 4.74 -36.65
N ARG A 1144 14.76 5.73 -37.56
CA ARG A 1144 14.19 7.07 -37.28
C ARG A 1144 12.73 6.97 -36.87
N ASN A 1145 12.23 7.98 -36.15
CA ASN A 1145 10.80 8.05 -35.83
C ASN A 1145 9.98 7.92 -37.14
N GLU A 1146 8.87 7.17 -37.09
CA GLU A 1146 7.93 7.00 -38.22
C GLU A 1146 8.59 6.64 -39.57
N ARG A 1147 9.71 5.91 -39.53
CA ARG A 1147 10.55 5.59 -40.69
C ARG A 1147 9.79 4.87 -41.82
N PHE A 1148 8.86 4.00 -41.47
CA PHE A 1148 8.03 3.26 -42.41
C PHE A 1148 6.57 3.53 -42.09
N ALA A 1149 5.77 3.86 -43.09
CA ALA A 1149 4.37 4.23 -42.94
C ALA A 1149 3.50 3.51 -43.97
N GLY A 1150 2.33 3.01 -43.57
CA GLY A 1150 1.40 2.35 -44.47
C GLY A 1150 -0.02 2.32 -43.94
N LYS A 1151 -0.85 1.46 -44.52
CA LYS A 1151 -2.23 1.20 -44.09
C LYS A 1151 -2.31 0.30 -42.86
N SER A 1152 -1.34 -0.60 -42.68
CA SER A 1152 -1.23 -1.45 -41.50
C SER A 1152 0.22 -1.68 -41.11
N TYR A 1153 0.46 -2.03 -39.85
CA TYR A 1153 1.77 -2.48 -39.38
C TYR A 1153 1.66 -3.59 -38.35
N PHE A 1154 2.77 -4.31 -38.20
CA PHE A 1154 3.05 -5.20 -37.09
C PHE A 1154 4.49 -4.97 -36.66
N VAL A 1155 4.71 -4.79 -35.37
CA VAL A 1155 6.04 -4.70 -34.77
C VAL A 1155 6.10 -5.55 -33.51
N ASN A 1156 7.19 -6.29 -33.37
CA ASN A 1156 7.49 -7.14 -32.22
C ASN A 1156 8.86 -6.73 -31.66
N ASN A 1157 8.87 -6.41 -30.37
CA ASN A 1157 10.07 -6.13 -29.60
C ASN A 1157 10.25 -7.25 -28.59
N SER A 1158 11.29 -8.06 -28.76
CA SER A 1158 11.64 -9.14 -27.86
C SER A 1158 12.94 -8.82 -27.14
N GLU A 1159 12.95 -8.88 -25.82
CA GLU A 1159 14.12 -8.61 -25.00
C GLU A 1159 14.34 -9.74 -23.98
N ILE A 1160 15.61 -10.10 -23.79
CA ILE A 1160 16.04 -10.82 -22.59
C ILE A 1160 16.68 -9.80 -21.66
N ARG A 1161 16.12 -9.65 -20.47
CA ARG A 1161 16.63 -8.77 -19.43
C ARG A 1161 17.37 -9.62 -18.41
N TRP A 1162 18.57 -9.18 -18.07
CA TRP A 1162 19.35 -9.75 -16.98
C TRP A 1162 19.43 -8.73 -15.84
N ASP A 1163 18.76 -9.02 -14.73
CA ASP A 1163 18.91 -8.31 -13.47
C ASP A 1163 20.16 -8.86 -12.75
N PHE A 1164 21.16 -8.00 -12.56
CA PHE A 1164 22.35 -8.33 -11.78
C PHE A 1164 22.04 -8.51 -10.30
N GLY A 1165 20.82 -8.18 -9.90
CA GLY A 1165 20.37 -8.08 -8.53
C GLY A 1165 20.60 -6.67 -8.01
N ARG A 1166 20.15 -6.47 -6.79
CA ARG A 1166 20.31 -5.20 -6.09
C ARG A 1166 21.77 -5.03 -5.66
N VAL A 1167 22.41 -3.98 -6.16
CA VAL A 1167 23.78 -3.64 -5.77
C VAL A 1167 23.74 -2.72 -4.56
N LYS A 1168 24.23 -3.20 -3.41
CA LYS A 1168 24.46 -2.34 -2.24
C LYS A 1168 25.63 -1.39 -2.55
N ASN A 1169 25.38 -0.10 -2.49
CA ASN A 1169 26.38 0.94 -2.70
C ASN A 1169 26.15 2.10 -1.71
N LYS A 1170 27.10 3.03 -1.62
CA LYS A 1170 27.03 4.17 -0.67
C LYS A 1170 26.01 5.26 -1.05
N ILE A 1171 25.44 5.20 -2.25
CA ILE A 1171 24.39 6.11 -2.72
C ILE A 1171 23.04 5.46 -2.40
N VAL A 1172 22.48 4.60 -3.22
CA VAL A 1172 21.18 3.97 -2.92
C VAL A 1172 21.17 2.55 -3.47
N PRO A 1173 20.63 1.55 -2.74
CA PRO A 1173 20.46 0.23 -3.30
C PRO A 1173 19.72 0.32 -4.62
N THR A 1174 20.41 -0.06 -5.69
CA THR A 1174 19.94 0.12 -7.06
C THR A 1174 19.83 -1.25 -7.70
N ASN A 1175 18.67 -1.56 -8.25
CA ASN A 1175 18.53 -2.68 -9.17
C ASN A 1175 19.06 -2.21 -10.51
N MET A 1176 20.00 -2.95 -11.09
CA MET A 1176 20.58 -2.61 -12.37
C MET A 1176 20.78 -3.87 -13.17
N GLY A 1177 20.82 -3.69 -14.47
CA GLY A 1177 20.96 -4.81 -15.36
C GLY A 1177 21.21 -4.37 -16.78
N ILE A 1178 21.32 -5.39 -17.61
CA ILE A 1178 21.40 -5.21 -19.06
C ILE A 1178 20.19 -5.87 -19.70
N LEU A 1179 19.89 -5.42 -20.90
CA LEU A 1179 18.96 -6.07 -21.80
C LEU A 1179 19.64 -6.30 -23.14
N VAL A 1180 19.27 -7.39 -23.79
CA VAL A 1180 19.57 -7.65 -25.20
C VAL A 1180 18.24 -7.77 -25.91
N GLY A 1181 18.05 -6.99 -26.96
CA GLY A 1181 16.78 -6.88 -27.65
C GLY A 1181 16.88 -7.14 -29.15
N TYR A 1182 15.79 -7.62 -29.71
CA TYR A 1182 15.57 -7.82 -31.13
C TYR A 1182 14.21 -7.24 -31.51
N ASP A 1183 14.21 -6.38 -32.52
CA ASP A 1183 13.06 -5.68 -33.07
C ASP A 1183 12.78 -6.23 -34.45
N LEU A 1184 11.53 -6.55 -34.72
CA LEU A 1184 11.05 -7.01 -36.02
C LEU A 1184 9.80 -6.24 -36.38
N GLY A 1185 9.77 -5.61 -37.55
CA GLY A 1185 8.64 -4.79 -37.94
C GLY A 1185 8.43 -4.73 -39.44
N ARG A 1186 7.18 -4.50 -39.81
CA ARG A 1186 6.76 -4.34 -41.20
C ARG A 1186 5.51 -3.47 -41.28
N VAL A 1187 5.43 -2.69 -42.34
CA VAL A 1187 4.20 -2.00 -42.75
C VAL A 1187 3.66 -2.61 -44.05
N TRP A 1188 2.39 -2.40 -44.34
CA TRP A 1188 1.75 -2.78 -45.59
C TRP A 1188 0.95 -1.63 -46.15
N MET A 1189 1.05 -1.44 -47.46
CA MET A 1189 0.25 -0.49 -48.23
C MET A 1189 -0.49 -1.22 -49.37
N ASP A 1190 -1.67 -0.73 -49.75
CA ASP A 1190 -2.43 -1.32 -50.85
C ASP A 1190 -1.65 -1.19 -52.17
N GLY A 1191 -1.58 -2.26 -52.96
CA GLY A 1191 -0.87 -2.28 -54.26
C GLY A 1191 0.64 -2.51 -54.17
N GLU A 1192 1.23 -2.48 -52.97
CA GLU A 1192 2.65 -2.78 -52.75
C GLU A 1192 2.91 -4.29 -52.67
N LYS A 1193 3.93 -4.78 -53.39
CA LYS A 1193 4.46 -6.14 -53.27
C LYS A 1193 5.85 -6.10 -52.67
N SER A 1194 5.92 -6.13 -51.34
CA SER A 1194 7.17 -6.26 -50.58
C SER A 1194 7.07 -7.51 -49.72
N ASP A 1195 8.14 -8.27 -49.56
CA ASP A 1195 8.25 -9.34 -48.54
C ASP A 1195 9.24 -8.97 -47.42
N LYS A 1196 9.71 -7.72 -47.42
CA LYS A 1196 10.77 -7.24 -46.53
C LYS A 1196 10.27 -7.05 -45.10
N TRP A 1197 11.02 -7.64 -44.16
CA TRP A 1197 10.85 -7.41 -42.74
C TRP A 1197 12.05 -6.64 -42.21
N HIS A 1198 11.79 -5.49 -41.60
CA HIS A 1198 12.82 -4.63 -41.02
C HIS A 1198 13.22 -5.17 -39.64
N GLN A 1199 14.51 -5.10 -39.34
CA GLN A 1199 15.09 -5.75 -38.17
C GLN A 1199 16.03 -4.80 -37.43
N GLY A 1200 15.99 -4.83 -36.11
CA GLY A 1200 16.93 -4.12 -35.24
C GLY A 1200 17.46 -5.06 -34.18
N VAL A 1201 18.75 -4.99 -33.88
CA VAL A 1201 19.35 -5.70 -32.74
C VAL A 1201 20.10 -4.71 -31.87
N GLY A 1202 20.02 -4.88 -30.56
CA GLY A 1202 20.61 -3.93 -29.65
C GLY A 1202 20.77 -4.44 -28.24
N ALA A 1203 21.38 -3.59 -27.44
CA ALA A 1203 21.52 -3.81 -26.01
C ALA A 1203 21.29 -2.50 -25.26
N GLY A 1204 20.91 -2.62 -24.01
CA GLY A 1204 20.70 -1.47 -23.14
C GLY A 1204 21.15 -1.73 -21.72
N PHE A 1205 21.45 -0.64 -21.03
CA PHE A 1205 21.65 -0.64 -19.59
C PHE A 1205 20.44 0.01 -18.94
N TRP A 1206 19.98 -0.57 -17.84
CA TRP A 1206 18.89 -0.02 -17.06
C TRP A 1206 19.25 0.02 -15.59
N MET A 1207 18.69 1.02 -14.90
CA MET A 1207 18.76 1.14 -13.45
C MET A 1207 17.41 1.57 -12.89
N ASN A 1208 17.10 1.03 -11.72
CA ASN A 1208 15.92 1.32 -10.95
C ASN A 1208 16.31 1.58 -9.50
N ILE A 1209 15.90 2.74 -9.00
CA ILE A 1209 16.05 3.15 -7.62
C ILE A 1209 14.66 3.11 -6.99
N LEU A 1210 14.45 2.12 -6.11
CA LEU A 1210 13.28 2.02 -5.23
C LEU A 1210 11.92 1.98 -5.96
N GLU A 1211 11.87 1.59 -7.24
CA GLU A 1211 10.68 1.67 -8.11
C GLU A 1211 10.13 3.09 -8.34
N MET A 1212 10.81 4.11 -7.79
CA MET A 1212 10.41 5.51 -7.90
C MET A 1212 11.17 6.26 -8.97
N PHE A 1213 12.42 5.87 -9.25
CA PHE A 1213 13.25 6.49 -10.28
C PHE A 1213 13.83 5.41 -11.17
N SER A 1214 13.68 5.60 -12.48
CA SER A 1214 14.20 4.70 -13.49
C SER A 1214 15.00 5.47 -14.52
N ALA A 1215 16.12 4.89 -14.92
CA ALA A 1215 16.89 5.37 -16.05
C ALA A 1215 17.23 4.20 -16.98
N ARG A 1216 17.22 4.47 -18.27
CA ARG A 1216 17.51 3.50 -19.33
C ARG A 1216 18.31 4.19 -20.43
N VAL A 1217 19.30 3.48 -20.94
CA VAL A 1217 20.05 3.87 -22.14
C VAL A 1217 20.16 2.65 -23.03
N ASP A 1218 19.76 2.78 -24.29
CA ASP A 1218 19.78 1.72 -25.29
C ASP A 1218 20.64 2.10 -26.48
N TYR A 1219 21.29 1.11 -27.11
CA TYR A 1219 21.91 1.20 -28.42
C TYR A 1219 21.37 0.09 -29.31
N PHE A 1220 20.73 0.45 -30.43
CA PHE A 1220 20.16 -0.47 -31.41
C PHE A 1220 20.70 -0.18 -32.81
N ILE A 1221 21.02 -1.22 -33.56
CA ILE A 1221 21.52 -1.16 -34.94
C ILE A 1221 20.60 -1.93 -35.89
N GLY A 1222 20.37 -1.36 -37.06
CA GLY A 1222 19.59 -1.94 -38.16
C GLY A 1222 20.18 -1.53 -39.51
N GLU A 1223 19.40 -1.67 -40.57
CA GLU A 1223 19.85 -1.34 -41.94
C GLU A 1223 20.21 0.16 -42.09
N ASP A 1224 19.51 1.06 -41.38
CA ASP A 1224 19.75 2.51 -41.38
C ASP A 1224 20.88 2.94 -40.41
N GLY A 1225 21.61 1.99 -39.81
CA GLY A 1225 22.71 2.25 -38.87
C GLY A 1225 22.31 2.17 -37.40
N GLY A 1226 23.16 2.74 -36.52
CA GLY A 1226 23.04 2.64 -35.06
C GLY A 1226 22.43 3.88 -34.39
N ARG A 1227 21.59 3.68 -33.37
CA ARG A 1227 20.91 4.75 -32.62
C ARG A 1227 21.04 4.56 -31.11
N ILE A 1228 21.29 5.66 -30.41
CA ILE A 1228 21.25 5.74 -28.94
C ILE A 1228 19.96 6.44 -28.52
N SER A 1229 19.23 5.83 -27.59
CA SER A 1229 18.06 6.44 -26.93
C SER A 1229 18.17 6.29 -25.42
N GLY A 1230 17.51 7.17 -24.67
CA GLY A 1230 17.49 7.06 -23.22
C GLY A 1230 16.53 8.03 -22.56
N GLY A 1231 16.15 7.71 -21.33
CA GLY A 1231 15.20 8.50 -20.56
C GLY A 1231 15.48 8.38 -19.07
N VAL A 1232 15.14 9.44 -18.35
CA VAL A 1232 15.22 9.53 -16.90
C VAL A 1232 13.91 10.11 -16.39
N GLY A 1233 13.25 9.42 -15.45
CA GLY A 1233 11.97 9.88 -14.92
C GLY A 1233 11.68 9.34 -13.53
N LEU A 1234 10.90 10.11 -12.77
CA LEU A 1234 10.20 9.62 -11.60
C LEU A 1234 9.03 8.75 -12.08
N SER A 1235 9.16 7.44 -11.86
CA SER A 1235 8.32 6.32 -12.30
C SER A 1235 7.30 6.66 -13.41
N PHE A 1236 7.66 6.26 -14.64
CA PHE A 1236 6.84 6.26 -15.84
C PHE A 1236 5.52 5.50 -15.68
#